data_AF-A0A2R6PGN3-F1
#
_entry.id   AF-A0A2R6PGN3-F1
#
_cell.length_a   1.000
_cell.length_b   1.000
_cell.length_c   1.000
_cell.angle_alpha   90.00
_cell.angle_beta   90.00
_cell.angle_gamma   90.00
#
_symmetry.space_group_name_H-M   'P 1'
#
loop_
_entity.id
_entity.type
_entity.pdbx_description
1 polymer ?
#
loop_
_entity_poly.entity_id
_entity_poly.type
_entity_poly.pdbx_seq_one_letter_code
_entity_poly.pdbx_strand_id
1 'polypeptide(L)'
;MECIRQLLLRCAEALFLLQLLSQHHVTRLVQNFDANMCRALVQLTFHQLICSEEGDQLATRLISALMEYYTGPDGRGTVDDISGRLRDGCPSYFKESDYKFYLAVECLERATVTSDAEERENLAREAFNYLNKVPESADLRTVCKHFADLRFYEAVVHLSLQKAHTMDPAGDAFNEQIDAGNREHALVRREQCYEIVTSAVCALKGETSPREFGSPIRPVAQSALDPVSRKKYICQIVQLGVQSSDRLFHNYLYRALIDLGLENELLEYAGPDLVPFLQSAGREPVQEVRAVSAVTSANFLLGHSGVHIPSNQAKYSELLARYYVLKRQHVLAAHVLLRLAERRSANEGDVPTLEQRRQYLSNAVLQAKNASNSDGLLGSTRGAFDDGLLDLLEGKLAVLRFQINIKEELEAIASKLEASPSTSDSAPNDSSTDARRAADGNFVHSIREKVKELSLDLKSITQLYNEYAVPFELWEICLEMLYFANYSGDTDSSIVRETWARLMDQALSRGGIAEACAVLKRVGSHVYPGDGAVLPLDTLCLHLEKAALERLVSGVESVGDEDVARALLASCKGAIEPVLNSYDQLLSTGAILPSPNLRLRLLHSVLVVLREWAMSVYAQRMSTSTTGASLILGGTFSPEQTTIFNQGVRDKITSAANRYMTEVQRLVLPQSQKEAAYRGFRDLEESLLSPFSFEHF
;
A
#
# COMPACT_ATOMS: atom_id res chain seq x y z
N MET A 1 76.23 15.37 11.09
CA MET A 1 76.00 16.46 12.06
C MET A 1 74.52 16.62 12.37
N GLU A 2 73.66 16.76 11.35
CA GLU A 2 72.22 16.97 11.57
C GLU A 2 71.49 15.80 12.26
N CYS A 3 71.77 14.55 11.89
CA CYS A 3 71.18 13.38 12.57
C CYS A 3 71.63 13.26 14.04
N ILE A 4 72.88 13.63 14.35
CA ILE A 4 73.39 13.63 15.74
C ILE A 4 72.72 14.73 16.54
N ARG A 5 72.48 15.91 15.94
CA ARG A 5 71.75 17.01 16.56
C ARG A 5 70.30 16.62 16.88
N GLN A 6 69.61 15.97 15.94
CA GLN A 6 68.26 15.45 16.13
C GLN A 6 68.20 14.37 17.21
N LEU A 7 69.18 13.46 17.23
CA LEU A 7 69.28 12.42 18.26
C LEU A 7 69.51 13.04 19.65
N LEU A 8 70.42 14.01 19.78
CA LEU A 8 70.68 14.70 21.05
C LEU A 8 69.46 15.47 21.55
N LEU A 9 68.70 16.10 20.65
CA LEU A 9 67.43 16.74 20.99
C LEU A 9 66.40 15.73 21.48
N ARG A 10 66.22 14.62 20.77
CA ARG A 10 65.31 13.53 21.19
C ARG A 10 65.71 12.92 22.53
N CYS A 11 67.01 12.74 22.78
CA CYS A 11 67.52 12.31 24.09
C CYS A 11 67.16 13.31 25.20
N ALA A 12 67.31 14.61 24.96
CA ALA A 12 66.97 15.64 25.93
C ALA A 12 65.46 15.67 26.23
N GLU A 13 64.62 15.56 25.20
CA GLU A 13 63.15 15.51 25.34
C GLU A 13 62.70 14.25 26.09
N ALA A 14 63.28 13.08 25.80
CA ALA A 14 62.98 11.83 26.49
C ALA A 14 63.39 11.88 27.97
N LEU A 15 64.55 12.47 28.29
CA LEU A 15 64.98 12.67 29.68
C LEU A 15 64.06 13.64 30.42
N PHE A 16 63.62 14.71 29.76
CA PHE A 16 62.64 15.64 30.33
C PHE A 16 61.32 14.93 30.65
N LEU A 17 60.81 14.10 29.72
CA LEU A 17 59.60 13.32 29.93
C LEU A 17 59.73 12.37 31.13
N LEU A 18 60.83 11.62 31.22
CA LEU A 18 61.09 10.74 32.36
C LEU A 18 61.22 11.51 33.68
N GLN A 19 61.88 12.67 33.66
CA GLN A 19 61.98 13.54 34.82
C GLN A 19 60.61 14.05 35.27
N LEU A 20 59.75 14.45 34.33
CA LEU A 20 58.39 14.88 34.62
C LEU A 20 57.57 13.74 35.23
N LEU A 21 57.60 12.55 34.62
CA LEU A 21 56.89 11.37 35.12
C LEU A 21 57.37 10.96 36.52
N SER A 22 58.65 11.13 36.84
CA SER A 22 59.20 10.84 38.17
C SER A 22 58.66 11.75 39.29
N GLN A 23 58.14 12.93 38.93
CA GLN A 23 57.47 13.84 39.88
C GLN A 23 56.07 13.35 40.25
N HIS A 24 55.54 12.33 39.56
CA HIS A 24 54.22 11.75 39.78
C HIS A 24 54.30 10.33 40.35
N HIS A 25 53.21 9.87 40.93
CA HIS A 25 53.10 8.49 41.40
C HIS A 25 52.93 7.54 40.22
N VAL A 26 54.06 7.04 39.70
CA VAL A 26 54.12 6.12 38.54
C VAL A 26 53.21 4.89 38.73
N THR A 27 53.05 4.40 39.95
CA THR A 27 52.15 3.28 40.27
C THR A 27 50.68 3.55 39.95
N ARG A 28 50.23 4.81 40.03
CA ARG A 28 48.87 5.21 39.63
C ARG A 28 48.73 5.37 38.13
N LEU A 29 49.76 5.89 37.46
CA LEU A 29 49.74 6.09 36.00
C LEU A 29 49.69 4.76 35.24
N VAL A 30 50.41 3.75 35.74
CA VAL A 30 50.48 2.42 35.12
C VAL A 30 49.30 1.51 35.53
N GLN A 31 48.42 1.97 36.44
CA GLN A 31 47.31 1.16 36.95
C GLN A 31 46.33 0.72 35.84
N ASN A 32 46.17 1.55 34.81
CA ASN A 32 45.27 1.30 33.68
C ASN A 32 45.97 0.60 32.49
N PHE A 33 47.20 0.09 32.66
CA PHE A 33 47.97 -0.53 31.58
C PHE A 33 47.74 -2.05 31.54
N ASP A 34 47.67 -2.60 30.32
CA ASP A 34 47.56 -4.03 30.11
C ASP A 34 48.82 -4.78 30.56
N ALA A 35 48.67 -6.06 30.94
CA ALA A 35 49.78 -6.90 31.39
C ALA A 35 50.93 -7.04 30.36
N ASN A 36 50.65 -6.83 29.07
CA ASN A 36 51.64 -6.81 28.00
C ASN A 36 52.39 -5.48 27.94
N MET A 37 51.69 -4.34 28.11
CA MET A 37 52.31 -3.01 28.15
C MET A 37 53.18 -2.84 29.40
N CYS A 38 52.73 -3.35 30.55
CA CYS A 38 53.54 -3.37 31.78
C CYS A 38 54.84 -4.17 31.61
N ARG A 39 54.80 -5.31 30.91
CA ARG A 39 56.00 -6.08 30.57
C ARG A 39 56.92 -5.32 29.62
N ALA A 40 56.35 -4.69 28.59
CA ALA A 40 57.11 -3.87 27.65
C ALA A 40 57.79 -2.68 28.34
N LEU A 41 57.10 -2.02 29.29
CA LEU A 41 57.64 -0.93 30.09
C LEU A 41 58.84 -1.37 30.95
N VAL A 42 58.77 -2.55 31.57
CA VAL A 42 59.86 -3.10 32.39
C VAL A 42 61.08 -3.49 31.54
N GLN A 43 60.85 -3.92 30.31
CA GLN A 43 61.90 -4.31 29.36
C GLN A 43 62.44 -3.13 28.54
N LEU A 44 61.81 -1.96 28.64
CA LEU A 44 62.13 -0.78 27.84
C LEU A 44 63.51 -0.24 28.20
N THR A 45 64.42 -0.26 27.24
CA THR A 45 65.72 0.41 27.36
C THR A 45 65.63 1.87 26.90
N PHE A 46 66.51 2.74 27.42
CA PHE A 46 66.55 4.15 27.01
C PHE A 46 66.79 4.31 25.50
N HIS A 47 67.59 3.43 24.89
CA HIS A 47 67.77 3.38 23.44
C HIS A 47 66.46 3.09 22.70
N GLN A 48 65.65 2.13 23.18
CA GLN A 48 64.37 1.81 22.56
C GLN A 48 63.34 2.93 22.72
N LEU A 49 63.34 3.65 23.84
CA LEU A 49 62.45 4.82 24.04
C LEU A 49 62.69 5.94 23.00
N ILE A 50 63.93 6.08 22.52
CA ILE A 50 64.34 7.18 21.63
C ILE A 50 64.30 6.77 20.15
N CYS A 51 64.67 5.52 19.85
CA CYS A 51 64.92 5.06 18.49
C CYS A 51 63.92 4.01 17.97
N SER A 52 62.95 3.57 18.78
CA SER A 52 61.96 2.56 18.39
C SER A 52 60.55 3.14 18.30
N GLU A 53 59.77 2.69 17.33
CA GLU A 53 58.34 3.00 17.22
C GLU A 53 57.55 2.48 18.45
N GLU A 54 57.98 1.35 19.02
CA GLU A 54 57.39 0.82 20.26
C GLU A 54 57.63 1.77 21.45
N GLY A 55 58.79 2.42 21.48
CA GLY A 55 59.16 3.41 22.48
C GLY A 55 58.31 4.67 22.38
N ASP A 56 58.09 5.15 21.16
CA ASP A 56 57.20 6.29 20.89
C ASP A 56 55.75 5.98 21.31
N GLN A 57 55.22 4.79 20.98
CA GLN A 57 53.88 4.38 21.40
C GLN A 57 53.74 4.32 22.93
N LEU A 58 54.74 3.77 23.63
CA LEU A 58 54.76 3.73 25.09
C LEU A 58 54.88 5.14 25.69
N ALA A 59 55.69 6.02 25.11
CA ALA A 59 55.80 7.41 25.52
C ALA A 59 54.46 8.15 25.36
N THR A 60 53.78 8.00 24.22
CA THR A 60 52.44 8.56 23.99
C THR A 60 51.42 8.01 24.99
N ARG A 61 51.46 6.70 25.31
CA ARG A 61 50.55 6.11 26.29
C ARG A 61 50.84 6.61 27.71
N LEU A 62 52.11 6.77 28.11
CA LEU A 62 52.48 7.37 29.39
C LEU A 62 52.02 8.83 29.49
N ILE A 63 52.14 9.61 28.41
CA ILE A 63 51.60 10.97 28.34
C ILE A 63 50.08 10.94 28.46
N SER A 64 49.38 10.01 27.80
CA SER A 64 47.92 9.88 27.94
C SER A 64 47.51 9.54 29.37
N ALA A 65 48.22 8.64 30.06
CA ALA A 65 47.93 8.30 31.46
C ALA A 65 48.20 9.47 32.41
N LEU A 66 49.24 10.25 32.13
CA LEU A 66 49.52 11.48 32.86
C LEU A 66 48.37 12.47 32.66
N MET A 67 47.91 12.67 31.42
CA MET A 67 46.80 13.58 31.14
C MET A 67 45.49 13.09 31.75
N GLU A 68 45.17 11.79 31.65
CA GLU A 68 43.99 11.17 32.29
C GLU A 68 43.97 11.42 33.82
N TYR A 69 45.14 11.41 34.46
CA TYR A 69 45.27 11.74 35.88
C TYR A 69 44.92 13.21 36.20
N TYR A 70 45.21 14.13 35.27
CA TYR A 70 44.92 15.56 35.42
C TYR A 70 43.50 15.94 34.97
N THR A 71 42.93 15.24 34.00
CA THR A 71 41.56 15.45 33.51
C THR A 71 40.50 14.73 34.36
N GLY A 72 40.90 13.79 35.23
CA GLY A 72 39.97 13.02 36.05
C GLY A 72 39.22 13.83 37.14
N PRO A 73 38.18 13.25 37.75
CA PRO A 73 37.28 13.94 38.68
C PRO A 73 37.95 14.45 39.96
N ASP A 74 39.12 13.89 40.31
CA ASP A 74 39.93 14.30 41.46
C ASP A 74 40.93 15.44 41.14
N GLY A 75 40.75 16.09 39.98
CA GLY A 75 41.67 17.04 39.32
C GLY A 75 42.48 17.92 40.26
N ARG A 76 43.78 17.58 40.41
CA ARG A 76 44.75 18.40 41.15
C ARG A 76 45.62 19.20 40.18
N GLY A 77 45.05 20.17 39.49
CA GLY A 77 45.78 21.13 38.64
C GLY A 77 45.06 21.51 37.35
N THR A 78 45.56 22.53 36.66
CA THR A 78 45.13 22.96 35.32
C THR A 78 45.87 22.17 34.24
N VAL A 79 45.16 21.60 33.26
CA VAL A 79 45.77 20.86 32.13
C VAL A 79 46.67 21.79 31.32
N ASP A 80 46.37 23.08 31.29
CA ASP A 80 47.19 24.12 30.64
C ASP A 80 48.62 24.19 31.19
N ASP A 81 48.82 24.05 32.50
CA ASP A 81 50.14 24.17 33.12
C ASP A 81 51.06 23.02 32.71
N ILE A 82 50.54 21.79 32.69
CA ILE A 82 51.31 20.58 32.35
C ILE A 82 51.45 20.44 30.85
N SER A 83 50.43 20.79 30.08
CA SER A 83 50.52 20.85 28.62
C SER A 83 51.53 21.90 28.16
N GLY A 84 51.63 23.04 28.86
CA GLY A 84 52.70 24.02 28.64
C GLY A 84 54.08 23.42 28.87
N ARG A 85 54.28 22.74 30.00
CA ARG A 85 55.56 22.06 30.32
C ARG A 85 55.91 20.95 29.32
N LEU A 86 54.94 20.16 28.87
CA LEU A 86 55.15 19.09 27.89
C LEU A 86 55.47 19.64 26.50
N ARG A 87 54.81 20.73 26.08
CA ARG A 87 55.08 21.38 24.80
C ARG A 87 56.46 22.03 24.75
N ASP A 88 56.88 22.66 25.84
CA ASP A 88 58.19 23.32 25.91
C ASP A 88 59.34 22.32 26.08
N GLY A 89 59.10 21.22 26.80
CA GLY A 89 60.15 20.25 27.14
C GLY A 89 60.23 19.01 26.22
N CYS A 90 59.14 18.60 25.57
CA CYS A 90 59.10 17.44 24.68
C CYS A 90 58.15 17.61 23.48
N PRO A 91 58.38 18.60 22.59
CA PRO A 91 57.49 18.90 21.45
C PRO A 91 57.39 17.76 20.43
N SER A 92 58.41 16.91 20.38
CA SER A 92 58.44 15.69 19.56
C SER A 92 57.43 14.62 19.98
N TYR A 93 57.16 14.51 21.28
CA TYR A 93 56.28 13.50 21.88
C TYR A 93 54.87 14.05 22.14
N PHE A 94 54.73 15.37 22.27
CA PHE A 94 53.46 16.05 22.53
C PHE A 94 53.26 17.22 21.57
N LYS A 95 52.33 17.05 20.63
CA LYS A 95 52.05 18.02 19.57
C LYS A 95 50.96 19.02 19.98
N GLU A 96 50.83 20.10 19.21
CA GLU A 96 49.76 21.08 19.39
C GLU A 96 48.36 20.47 19.18
N SER A 97 48.25 19.43 18.34
CA SER A 97 47.05 18.60 18.19
C SER A 97 46.64 17.96 19.51
N ASP A 98 47.62 17.40 20.23
CA ASP A 98 47.40 16.63 21.45
C ASP A 98 46.99 17.58 22.59
N TYR A 99 47.60 18.78 22.64
CA TYR A 99 47.17 19.84 23.56
C TYR A 99 45.70 20.21 23.41
N LYS A 100 45.26 20.52 22.18
CA LYS A 100 43.86 20.87 21.92
C LYS A 100 42.92 19.70 22.22
N PHE A 101 43.35 18.47 21.97
CA PHE A 101 42.58 17.27 22.32
C PHE A 101 42.36 17.14 23.82
N TYR A 102 43.42 17.20 24.65
CA TYR A 102 43.26 17.08 26.10
C TYR A 102 42.54 18.26 26.74
N LEU A 103 42.68 19.46 26.18
CA LEU A 103 41.88 20.62 26.59
C LEU A 103 40.39 20.38 26.33
N ALA A 104 40.03 19.75 25.20
CA ALA A 104 38.65 19.37 24.93
C ALA A 104 38.14 18.29 25.90
N VAL A 105 38.96 17.28 26.23
CA VAL A 105 38.62 16.24 27.20
C VAL A 105 38.39 16.83 28.59
N GLU A 106 39.21 17.79 29.01
CA GLU A 106 39.00 18.51 30.27
C GLU A 106 37.65 19.25 30.27
N CYS A 107 37.34 19.99 29.21
CA CYS A 107 36.04 20.65 29.06
C CYS A 107 34.87 19.65 29.13
N LEU A 108 35.01 18.46 28.56
CA LEU A 108 34.00 17.40 28.62
C LEU A 108 33.83 16.83 30.03
N GLU A 109 34.90 16.50 30.73
CA GLU A 109 34.85 16.00 32.12
C GLU A 109 34.31 17.07 33.08
N ARG A 110 34.64 18.35 32.86
CA ARG A 110 34.01 19.44 33.60
C ARG A 110 32.51 19.53 33.31
N ALA A 111 32.10 19.34 32.06
CA ALA A 111 30.68 19.35 31.68
C ALA A 111 29.87 18.19 32.30
N THR A 112 30.47 17.01 32.50
CA THR A 112 29.78 15.88 33.15
C THR A 112 29.52 16.12 34.64
N VAL A 113 30.41 16.85 35.32
CA VAL A 113 30.29 17.18 36.75
C VAL A 113 29.41 18.40 37.02
N THR A 114 29.36 19.36 36.09
CA THR A 114 28.55 20.58 36.23
C THR A 114 27.04 20.28 36.27
N SER A 115 26.33 20.82 37.27
CA SER A 115 24.88 20.65 37.44
C SER A 115 24.05 21.62 36.60
N ASP A 116 24.56 22.82 36.33
CA ASP A 116 23.86 23.82 35.52
C ASP A 116 23.80 23.42 34.03
N ALA A 117 22.66 23.67 33.39
CA ALA A 117 22.42 23.29 32.00
C ALA A 117 23.10 24.22 31.00
N GLU A 118 23.10 25.53 31.26
CA GLU A 118 23.68 26.53 30.37
C GLU A 118 25.21 26.47 30.38
N GLU A 119 25.81 26.41 31.57
CA GLU A 119 27.26 26.21 31.70
C GLU A 119 27.74 24.89 31.10
N ARG A 120 26.97 23.80 31.28
CA ARG A 120 27.29 22.50 30.66
C ARG A 120 27.29 22.58 29.13
N GLU A 121 26.32 23.28 28.55
CA GLU A 121 26.25 23.48 27.11
C GLU A 121 27.41 24.34 26.59
N ASN A 122 27.79 25.40 27.33
CA ASN A 122 28.93 26.25 26.99
C ASN A 122 30.26 25.47 27.02
N LEU A 123 30.49 24.65 28.04
CA LEU A 123 31.67 23.78 28.14
C LEU A 123 31.71 22.74 27.01
N ALA A 124 30.57 22.14 26.67
CA ALA A 124 30.47 21.23 25.53
C ALA A 124 30.77 21.92 24.19
N ARG A 125 30.33 23.18 24.02
CA ARG A 125 30.62 23.99 22.83
C ARG A 125 32.09 24.37 22.73
N GLU A 126 32.74 24.70 23.85
CA GLU A 126 34.19 24.92 23.90
C GLU A 126 34.97 23.66 23.54
N ALA A 127 34.60 22.50 24.11
CA ALA A 127 35.19 21.21 23.76
C ALA A 127 35.07 20.91 22.26
N PHE A 128 33.88 21.16 21.68
CA PHE A 128 33.65 21.01 20.24
C PHE A 128 34.55 21.92 19.40
N ASN A 129 34.73 23.19 19.79
CA ASN A 129 35.60 24.13 19.08
C ASN A 129 37.08 23.70 19.08
N TYR A 130 37.54 23.06 20.16
CA TYR A 130 38.90 22.52 20.23
C TYR A 130 39.06 21.26 19.37
N LEU A 131 38.08 20.35 19.38
CA LEU A 131 38.11 19.12 18.58
C LEU A 131 37.96 19.39 17.07
N ASN A 132 37.19 20.40 16.67
CA ASN A 132 37.07 20.82 15.27
C ASN A 132 38.43 21.23 14.68
N LYS A 133 39.34 21.75 15.50
CA LYS A 133 40.71 22.09 15.07
C LYS A 133 41.61 20.86 14.92
N VAL A 134 41.17 19.68 15.38
CA VAL A 134 41.97 18.46 15.38
C VAL A 134 41.15 17.22 14.98
N PRO A 135 40.72 17.14 13.70
CA PRO A 135 39.95 16.00 13.21
C PRO A 135 40.81 14.71 13.07
N GLU A 136 42.13 14.82 13.03
CA GLU A 136 43.03 13.67 12.79
C GLU A 136 43.33 12.86 14.05
N SER A 137 43.38 13.50 15.22
CA SER A 137 43.79 12.85 16.47
C SER A 137 42.61 12.38 17.30
N ALA A 138 42.71 11.12 17.75
CA ALA A 138 41.92 10.43 18.76
C ALA A 138 40.70 9.61 18.31
N ASP A 139 40.30 8.71 19.21
CA ASP A 139 39.17 7.81 19.08
C ASP A 139 37.84 8.58 19.15
N LEU A 140 37.36 9.11 18.01
CA LEU A 140 36.09 9.83 17.94
C LEU A 140 34.92 9.05 18.55
N ARG A 141 34.96 7.71 18.54
CA ARG A 141 33.89 6.87 19.09
C ARG A 141 33.72 7.05 20.61
N THR A 142 34.78 7.31 21.38
CA THR A 142 34.64 7.58 22.83
C THR A 142 34.17 8.99 23.07
N VAL A 143 34.79 9.97 22.40
CA VAL A 143 34.43 11.39 22.49
C VAL A 143 32.97 11.65 22.10
N CYS A 144 32.49 11.04 21.00
CA CYS A 144 31.10 11.17 20.59
C CYS A 144 30.12 10.51 21.56
N LYS A 145 30.52 9.46 22.30
CA LYS A 145 29.71 8.91 23.39
C LYS A 145 29.57 9.91 24.54
N HIS A 146 30.67 10.56 24.95
CA HIS A 146 30.61 11.61 25.96
C HIS A 146 29.71 12.78 25.53
N PHE A 147 29.79 13.21 24.27
CA PHE A 147 28.85 14.23 23.73
C PHE A 147 27.40 13.74 23.70
N ALA A 148 27.16 12.46 23.39
CA ALA A 148 25.81 11.88 23.41
C ALA A 148 25.26 11.82 24.85
N ASP A 149 26.08 11.47 25.84
CA ASP A 149 25.72 11.48 27.26
C ASP A 149 25.40 12.89 27.76
N LEU A 150 26.16 13.90 27.28
CA LEU A 150 25.90 15.33 27.49
C LEU A 150 24.71 15.87 26.65
N ARG A 151 24.11 15.04 25.79
CA ARG A 151 22.99 15.36 24.89
C ARG A 151 23.31 16.45 23.85
N PHE A 152 24.59 16.65 23.56
CA PHE A 152 25.07 17.60 22.55
C PHE A 152 25.30 16.90 21.20
N TYR A 153 24.19 16.53 20.54
CA TYR A 153 24.21 15.75 19.30
C TYR A 153 24.73 16.51 18.08
N GLU A 154 24.79 17.84 18.15
CA GLU A 154 25.38 18.69 17.10
C GLU A 154 26.86 18.36 16.88
N ALA A 155 27.63 18.24 17.95
CA ALA A 155 29.03 17.81 17.86
C ALA A 155 29.18 16.42 17.26
N VAL A 156 28.29 15.49 17.62
CA VAL A 156 28.36 14.09 17.13
C VAL A 156 28.25 14.05 15.61
N VAL A 157 27.32 14.80 15.02
CA VAL A 157 27.13 14.85 13.56
C VAL A 157 28.31 15.56 12.89
N HIS A 158 28.66 16.78 13.34
CA HIS A 158 29.69 17.58 12.67
C HIS A 158 31.08 16.96 12.76
N LEU A 159 31.50 16.43 13.92
CA LEU A 159 32.82 15.80 14.07
C LEU A 159 32.92 14.54 13.20
N SER A 160 31.85 13.73 13.14
CA SER A 160 31.83 12.51 12.33
C SER A 160 31.94 12.82 10.83
N LEU A 161 31.23 13.85 10.35
CA LEU A 161 31.29 14.28 8.95
C LEU A 161 32.63 14.91 8.59
N GLN A 162 33.20 15.72 9.48
CA GLN A 162 34.52 16.30 9.29
C GLN A 162 35.59 15.21 9.21
N LYS A 163 35.51 14.19 10.07
CA LYS A 163 36.40 13.03 10.01
C LYS A 163 36.25 12.27 8.68
N ALA A 164 35.02 12.04 8.23
CA ALA A 164 34.78 11.39 6.95
C ALA A 164 35.45 12.17 5.79
N HIS A 165 35.42 13.50 5.83
CA HIS A 165 36.10 14.34 4.84
C HIS A 165 37.63 14.28 4.93
N THR A 166 38.21 14.28 6.13
CA THR A 166 39.67 14.19 6.29
C THR A 166 40.24 12.80 5.98
N MET A 167 39.44 11.75 6.14
CA MET A 167 39.83 10.37 5.79
C MET A 167 39.85 10.11 4.28
N ASP A 168 39.15 10.94 3.50
CA ASP A 168 39.09 10.90 2.04
C ASP A 168 39.06 12.33 1.44
N PRO A 169 40.20 13.06 1.50
CA PRO A 169 40.30 14.43 1.00
C PRO A 169 40.30 14.50 -0.53
N ALA A 170 40.70 13.41 -1.20
CA ALA A 170 40.70 13.30 -2.66
C ALA A 170 39.29 13.06 -3.24
N GLY A 171 38.33 12.64 -2.41
CA GLY A 171 36.97 12.33 -2.83
C GLY A 171 36.92 11.04 -3.65
N ASP A 172 37.82 10.09 -3.39
CA ASP A 172 37.94 8.84 -4.12
C ASP A 172 36.65 8.01 -4.04
N ALA A 173 35.89 8.17 -2.95
CA ALA A 173 34.59 7.53 -2.78
C ALA A 173 33.53 7.98 -3.81
N PHE A 174 33.63 9.22 -4.31
CA PHE A 174 32.70 9.79 -5.29
C PHE A 174 33.12 9.54 -6.74
N ASN A 175 34.39 9.17 -6.98
CA ASN A 175 34.94 9.08 -8.31
C ASN A 175 34.75 7.68 -8.93
N GLU A 176 33.84 7.58 -9.90
CA GLU A 176 33.55 6.33 -10.63
C GLU A 176 34.69 5.90 -11.58
N GLN A 177 35.72 6.72 -11.77
CA GLN A 177 36.85 6.46 -12.67
C GLN A 177 38.05 5.80 -11.97
N ILE A 178 38.00 5.63 -10.65
CA ILE A 178 39.02 4.97 -9.85
C ILE A 178 38.75 3.46 -9.79
N ASP A 179 39.80 2.67 -9.58
CA ASP A 179 39.69 1.23 -9.35
C ASP A 179 38.65 0.89 -8.27
N ALA A 180 37.82 -0.12 -8.56
CA ALA A 180 36.69 -0.49 -7.71
C ALA A 180 37.11 -0.85 -6.28
N GLY A 181 38.26 -1.52 -6.11
CA GLY A 181 38.76 -1.89 -4.78
C GLY A 181 39.17 -0.67 -3.95
N ASN A 182 39.88 0.28 -4.55
CA ASN A 182 40.28 1.51 -3.86
C ASN A 182 39.07 2.38 -3.48
N ARG A 183 38.06 2.44 -4.35
CA ARG A 183 36.80 3.12 -4.07
C ARG A 183 36.03 2.47 -2.92
N GLU A 184 35.92 1.14 -2.90
CA GLU A 184 35.31 0.40 -1.79
C GLU A 184 36.03 0.65 -0.48
N HIS A 185 37.37 0.64 -0.47
CA HIS A 185 38.15 0.97 0.73
C HIS A 185 37.94 2.41 1.22
N ALA A 186 37.75 3.38 0.32
CA ALA A 186 37.40 4.75 0.69
C ALA A 186 35.97 4.85 1.26
N LEU A 187 35.01 4.11 0.67
CA LEU A 187 33.63 4.04 1.14
C LEU A 187 33.54 3.44 2.55
N VAL A 188 34.18 2.29 2.79
CA VAL A 188 34.16 1.64 4.12
C VAL A 188 34.74 2.55 5.20
N ARG A 189 35.81 3.28 4.90
CA ARG A 189 36.39 4.26 5.85
C ARG A 189 35.42 5.40 6.19
N ARG A 190 34.65 5.89 5.22
CA ARG A 190 33.60 6.89 5.45
C ARG A 190 32.42 6.31 6.22
N GLU A 191 31.99 5.10 5.89
CA GLU A 191 30.89 4.40 6.58
C GLU A 191 31.18 4.18 8.06
N GLN A 192 32.41 3.85 8.44
CA GLN A 192 32.85 3.76 9.85
C GLN A 192 32.62 5.07 10.62
N CYS A 193 32.77 6.22 9.95
CA CYS A 193 32.49 7.52 10.56
C CYS A 193 30.98 7.76 10.69
N TYR A 194 30.19 7.36 9.69
CA TYR A 194 28.73 7.51 9.70
C TYR A 194 28.04 6.59 10.70
N GLU A 195 28.65 5.43 10.99
CA GLU A 195 28.20 4.47 12.01
C GLU A 195 28.08 5.15 13.39
N ILE A 196 28.96 6.10 13.71
CA ILE A 196 28.91 6.83 14.98
C ILE A 196 27.59 7.61 15.09
N VAL A 197 27.19 8.32 14.03
CA VAL A 197 25.93 9.07 13.99
C VAL A 197 24.73 8.13 14.09
N THR A 198 24.76 7.00 13.36
CA THR A 198 23.68 6.02 13.40
C THR A 198 23.56 5.36 14.77
N SER A 199 24.69 5.04 15.41
CA SER A 199 24.70 4.47 16.76
C SER A 199 24.08 5.42 17.79
N ALA A 200 24.26 6.74 17.64
CA ALA A 200 23.59 7.74 18.47
C ALA A 200 22.07 7.76 18.24
N VAL A 201 21.63 7.62 16.98
CA VAL A 201 20.19 7.50 16.65
C VAL A 201 19.60 6.21 17.22
N CYS A 202 20.31 5.08 17.14
CA CYS A 202 19.89 3.80 17.74
C CYS A 202 19.74 3.91 19.26
N ALA A 203 20.73 4.54 19.92
CA ALA A 203 20.70 4.79 21.36
C ALA A 203 19.49 5.65 21.78
N LEU A 204 19.16 6.69 20.99
CA LEU A 204 17.98 7.53 21.22
C LEU A 204 16.65 6.81 20.97
N LYS A 205 16.58 5.89 20.00
CA LYS A 205 15.40 5.08 19.72
C LYS A 205 15.13 4.04 20.83
N GLY A 206 16.17 3.61 21.55
CA GLY A 206 16.07 2.65 22.65
C GLY A 206 16.29 1.20 22.25
N GLU A 207 16.82 0.94 21.04
CA GLU A 207 17.30 -0.39 20.65
C GLU A 207 18.71 -0.60 21.23
N THR A 208 18.78 -0.99 22.50
CA THR A 208 19.92 -1.77 22.96
C THR A 208 19.84 -3.12 22.25
N SER A 209 20.95 -3.56 21.63
CA SER A 209 21.15 -4.91 21.06
C SER A 209 20.46 -6.02 21.88
N PRO A 210 20.02 -7.13 21.25
CA PRO A 210 19.33 -8.21 21.96
C PRO A 210 20.16 -8.62 23.18
N ARG A 211 19.55 -8.51 24.35
CA ARG A 211 20.14 -8.91 25.63
C ARG A 211 20.61 -10.35 25.53
N GLU A 212 21.93 -10.56 25.50
CA GLU A 212 22.48 -11.82 25.93
C GLU A 212 22.09 -12.03 27.40
N PHE A 213 21.39 -13.14 27.62
CA PHE A 213 20.94 -13.59 28.93
C PHE A 213 22.14 -13.79 29.85
N GLY A 214 22.15 -13.07 30.98
CA GLY A 214 22.88 -13.50 32.18
C GLY A 214 23.88 -12.49 32.74
N SER A 215 23.38 -11.50 33.48
CA SER A 215 24.00 -11.00 34.73
C SER A 215 23.08 -9.96 35.40
N PRO A 216 22.67 -10.15 36.67
CA PRO A 216 21.85 -9.18 37.38
C PRO A 216 22.75 -8.18 38.11
N ILE A 217 23.18 -7.12 37.43
CA ILE A 217 23.78 -5.96 38.12
C ILE A 217 23.14 -4.68 37.56
N ARG A 218 22.28 -4.12 38.41
CA ARG A 218 21.70 -2.76 38.47
C ARG A 218 21.83 -1.88 37.21
N PRO A 219 20.71 -1.44 36.60
CA PRO A 219 20.77 -0.30 35.69
C PRO A 219 21.09 0.94 36.52
N VAL A 220 22.31 1.46 36.40
CA VAL A 220 22.57 2.85 36.77
C VAL A 220 21.64 3.69 35.90
N ALA A 221 20.83 4.52 36.55
CA ALA A 221 19.83 5.35 35.92
C ALA A 221 20.46 6.31 34.90
N GLN A 222 20.62 5.86 33.65
CA GLN A 222 20.56 6.77 32.52
C GLN A 222 19.15 7.34 32.58
N SER A 223 19.04 8.62 32.96
CA SER A 223 17.79 9.37 33.05
C SER A 223 16.91 9.02 31.84
N ALA A 224 15.82 8.27 32.07
CA ALA A 224 14.93 7.86 31.00
C ALA A 224 14.35 9.11 30.35
N LEU A 225 14.91 9.51 29.20
CA LEU A 225 14.45 10.68 28.46
C LEU A 225 12.98 10.46 28.08
N ASP A 226 12.17 11.51 28.20
CA ASP A 226 10.79 11.49 27.72
C ASP A 226 10.76 11.26 26.19
N PRO A 227 9.81 10.48 25.64
CA PRO A 227 9.67 10.26 24.20
C PRO A 227 9.67 11.55 23.36
N VAL A 228 9.11 12.66 23.86
CA VAL A 228 9.10 13.94 23.13
C VAL A 228 10.51 14.51 22.99
N SER A 229 11.31 14.41 24.06
CA SER A 229 12.71 14.86 24.05
C SER A 229 13.57 14.00 23.12
N ARG A 230 13.36 12.67 23.12
CA ARG A 230 14.04 11.76 22.18
C ARG A 230 13.73 12.10 20.74
N LYS A 231 12.45 12.33 20.41
CA LYS A 231 12.05 12.74 19.06
C LYS A 231 12.69 14.07 18.67
N LYS A 232 12.74 15.06 19.56
CA LYS A 232 13.41 16.35 19.31
C LYS A 232 14.88 16.17 18.92
N TYR A 233 15.62 15.34 19.65
CA TYR A 233 17.04 15.08 19.35
C TYR A 233 17.23 14.29 18.04
N ILE A 234 16.36 13.32 17.75
CA ILE A 234 16.38 12.62 16.45
C ILE A 234 16.14 13.62 15.31
N CYS A 235 15.13 14.48 15.42
CA CYS A 235 14.87 15.52 14.42
C CYS A 235 16.08 16.46 14.25
N GLN A 236 16.73 16.84 15.35
CA GLN A 236 17.93 17.68 15.31
C GLN A 236 19.07 16.99 14.54
N ILE A 237 19.34 15.71 14.81
CA ILE A 237 20.37 14.94 14.10
C ILE A 237 20.07 14.87 12.60
N VAL A 238 18.82 14.59 12.22
CA VAL A 238 18.40 14.50 10.81
C VAL A 238 18.54 15.85 10.12
N GLN A 239 18.11 16.95 10.75
CA GLN A 239 18.23 18.29 10.19
C GLN A 239 19.69 18.70 9.97
N LEU A 240 20.56 18.47 10.96
CA LEU A 240 21.99 18.75 10.84
C LEU A 240 22.65 17.87 9.78
N GLY A 241 22.22 16.61 9.68
CA GLY A 241 22.70 15.71 8.65
C GLY A 241 22.33 16.16 7.24
N VAL A 242 21.10 16.63 7.03
CA VAL A 242 20.60 17.12 5.73
C VAL A 242 21.25 18.45 5.30
N GLN A 243 21.74 19.24 6.26
CA GLN A 243 22.52 20.46 5.97
C GLN A 243 23.93 20.15 5.46
N SER A 244 24.38 18.89 5.58
CA SER A 244 25.68 18.49 5.06
C SER A 244 25.71 18.50 3.52
N SER A 245 26.88 18.75 2.95
CA SER A 245 27.09 18.66 1.49
C SER A 245 27.40 17.23 1.03
N ASP A 246 27.42 16.25 1.94
CA ASP A 246 27.86 14.88 1.66
C ASP A 246 26.69 13.98 1.21
N ARG A 247 26.61 13.77 -0.11
CA ARG A 247 25.58 12.91 -0.72
C ARG A 247 25.68 11.44 -0.31
N LEU A 248 26.88 10.93 -0.04
CA LEU A 248 27.05 9.53 0.39
C LEU A 248 26.53 9.35 1.82
N PHE A 249 26.77 10.34 2.68
CA PHE A 249 26.19 10.38 4.00
C PHE A 249 24.65 10.43 3.95
N HIS A 250 24.05 11.25 3.09
CA HIS A 250 22.58 11.30 2.92
C HIS A 250 22.01 9.91 2.59
N ASN A 251 22.61 9.20 1.62
CA ASN A 251 22.18 7.86 1.25
C ASN A 251 22.30 6.86 2.41
N TYR A 252 23.41 6.91 3.15
CA TYR A 252 23.64 6.04 4.31
C TYR A 252 22.65 6.33 5.44
N LEU A 253 22.44 7.60 5.77
CA LEU A 253 21.49 8.05 6.79
C LEU A 253 20.05 7.65 6.44
N TYR A 254 19.63 7.83 5.19
CA TYR A 254 18.28 7.47 4.76
C TYR A 254 18.03 5.96 4.85
N ARG A 255 18.99 5.12 4.44
CA ARG A 255 18.89 3.66 4.62
C ARG A 255 18.74 3.30 6.09
N ALA A 256 19.61 3.84 6.93
CA ALA A 256 19.57 3.54 8.35
C ALA A 256 18.27 4.01 9.04
N LEU A 257 17.74 5.19 8.69
CA LEU A 257 16.46 5.66 9.22
C LEU A 257 15.30 4.75 8.81
N ILE A 258 15.32 4.21 7.59
CA ILE A 258 14.30 3.27 7.09
C ILE A 258 14.43 1.92 7.80
N ASP A 259 15.64 1.40 7.97
CA ASP A 259 15.89 0.15 8.71
C ASP A 259 15.47 0.29 10.18
N LEU A 260 15.67 1.48 10.75
CA LEU A 260 15.21 1.87 12.08
C LEU A 260 13.72 2.26 12.12
N GLY A 261 12.96 2.19 11.04
CA GLY A 261 11.52 2.53 11.04
C GLY A 261 11.19 3.98 11.42
N LEU A 262 12.15 4.90 11.33
CA LEU A 262 11.99 6.35 11.57
C LEU A 262 11.55 7.07 10.29
N GLU A 263 10.55 6.49 9.63
CA GLU A 263 10.08 6.91 8.31
C GLU A 263 9.38 8.28 8.35
N ASN A 264 8.65 8.58 9.43
CA ASN A 264 7.90 9.82 9.54
C ASN A 264 8.85 11.02 9.66
N GLU A 265 9.88 10.87 10.48
CA GLU A 265 10.94 11.85 10.68
C GLU A 265 11.73 12.07 9.38
N LEU A 266 12.00 11.00 8.63
CA LEU A 266 12.61 11.10 7.30
C LEU A 266 11.73 11.89 6.33
N LEU A 267 10.43 11.60 6.25
CA LEU A 267 9.53 12.25 5.32
C LEU A 267 9.33 13.75 5.61
N GLU A 268 9.44 14.16 6.88
CA GLU A 268 9.27 15.55 7.31
C GLU A 268 10.55 16.39 7.09
N TYR A 269 11.72 15.85 7.43
CA TYR A 269 12.98 16.62 7.50
C TYR A 269 14.00 16.30 6.41
N ALA A 270 13.76 15.33 5.52
CA ALA A 270 14.73 15.00 4.49
C ALA A 270 14.94 16.12 3.45
N GLY A 271 16.14 16.13 2.86
CA GLY A 271 16.56 17.08 1.86
C GLY A 271 16.02 16.80 0.45
N PRO A 272 16.35 17.65 -0.53
CA PRO A 272 15.94 17.48 -1.93
C PRO A 272 16.45 16.16 -2.54
N ASP A 273 17.51 15.58 -1.97
CA ASP A 273 18.12 14.33 -2.41
C ASP A 273 17.31 13.07 -2.07
N LEU A 274 16.27 13.19 -1.24
CA LEU A 274 15.44 12.04 -0.85
C LEU A 274 14.72 11.42 -2.05
N VAL A 275 14.15 12.26 -2.92
CA VAL A 275 13.42 11.78 -4.11
C VAL A 275 14.33 10.98 -5.05
N PRO A 276 15.49 11.49 -5.50
CA PRO A 276 16.38 10.70 -6.35
C PRO A 276 16.90 9.45 -5.63
N PHE A 277 17.12 9.48 -4.31
CA PHE A 277 17.48 8.29 -3.54
C PHE A 277 16.35 7.23 -3.53
N LEU A 278 15.11 7.60 -3.22
CA LEU A 278 13.99 6.66 -3.19
C LEU A 278 13.67 6.11 -4.59
N GLN A 279 13.85 6.94 -5.64
CA GLN A 279 13.71 6.50 -7.02
C GLN A 279 14.82 5.54 -7.46
N SER A 280 16.07 5.78 -7.04
CA SER A 280 17.21 4.90 -7.36
C SER A 280 17.27 3.66 -6.48
N ALA A 281 16.71 3.70 -5.27
CA ALA A 281 16.55 2.53 -4.42
C ALA A 281 15.32 1.70 -4.81
N GLY A 282 14.30 2.33 -5.40
CA GLY A 282 13.09 1.68 -5.92
C GLY A 282 13.21 1.21 -7.38
N ARG A 283 14.30 1.54 -8.09
CA ARG A 283 14.67 0.98 -9.39
C ARG A 283 15.98 0.20 -9.19
N GLU A 284 16.17 -0.94 -9.83
CA GLU A 284 17.40 -1.72 -9.69
C GLU A 284 18.69 -0.88 -9.86
N PRO A 285 19.78 -1.17 -9.11
CA PRO A 285 21.10 -1.08 -9.69
C PRO A 285 21.27 -2.31 -10.60
N VAL A 286 21.01 -2.15 -11.90
CA VAL A 286 21.45 -3.16 -12.86
C VAL A 286 22.97 -3.14 -12.81
N GLN A 287 23.55 -4.18 -12.19
CA GLN A 287 24.98 -4.42 -12.19
C GLN A 287 25.46 -4.51 -13.64
N GLU A 288 26.50 -3.72 -13.95
CA GLU A 288 27.09 -3.54 -15.25
C GLU A 288 27.40 -4.88 -15.95
N VAL A 289 26.75 -5.12 -17.09
CA VAL A 289 27.40 -5.74 -18.23
C VAL A 289 27.09 -4.88 -19.46
N ARG A 290 28.13 -4.20 -19.95
CA ARG A 290 28.17 -3.41 -21.18
C ARG A 290 27.51 -4.13 -22.36
N ALA A 291 26.68 -3.41 -23.12
CA ALA A 291 26.89 -3.23 -24.57
C ALA A 291 26.01 -2.10 -25.16
N VAL A 292 26.68 -0.99 -25.48
CA VAL A 292 26.50 -0.12 -26.67
C VAL A 292 25.07 0.13 -27.17
N SER A 293 24.54 1.33 -26.90
CA SER A 293 24.21 2.33 -27.93
C SER A 293 23.37 3.44 -27.31
N ALA A 294 24.01 4.59 -27.07
CA ALA A 294 23.28 5.85 -26.99
C ALA A 294 22.74 6.17 -28.39
N VAL A 295 21.45 6.50 -28.47
CA VAL A 295 20.82 7.58 -29.25
C VAL A 295 19.36 7.19 -29.43
N THR A 296 18.49 7.71 -28.58
CA THR A 296 17.29 8.45 -28.97
C THR A 296 16.52 8.89 -27.72
N SER A 297 16.21 10.17 -27.70
CA SER A 297 15.47 10.89 -26.68
C SER A 297 14.03 10.39 -26.55
N ALA A 298 13.45 10.64 -25.38
CA ALA A 298 12.04 10.99 -25.17
C ALA A 298 11.01 10.11 -25.90
N ASN A 299 10.61 9.01 -25.25
CA ASN A 299 9.24 8.50 -25.32
C ASN A 299 8.90 7.84 -23.97
N PHE A 300 7.94 8.43 -23.26
CA PHE A 300 7.27 7.79 -22.14
C PHE A 300 6.58 6.53 -22.65
N LEU A 301 7.13 5.35 -22.34
CA LEU A 301 6.52 4.08 -22.70
C LEU A 301 5.43 3.72 -21.68
N LEU A 302 4.22 4.22 -21.94
CA LEU A 302 3.00 3.45 -21.69
C LEU A 302 3.06 2.21 -22.59
N GLY A 303 3.33 1.05 -21.99
CA GLY A 303 3.39 -0.22 -22.68
C GLY A 303 4.74 -0.90 -22.50
N HIS A 304 4.87 -1.68 -21.42
CA HIS A 304 5.32 -3.07 -21.44
C HIS A 304 5.41 -3.63 -20.01
N SER A 305 4.66 -4.72 -19.80
CA SER A 305 4.87 -5.85 -18.89
C SER A 305 5.67 -5.64 -17.59
N GLY A 306 4.95 -5.70 -16.46
CA GLY A 306 5.36 -6.27 -15.18
C GLY A 306 6.82 -6.10 -14.78
N VAL A 307 7.17 -4.94 -14.22
CA VAL A 307 8.48 -4.70 -13.62
C VAL A 307 8.59 -5.55 -12.35
N HIS A 308 9.63 -6.40 -12.28
CA HIS A 308 9.96 -7.15 -11.08
C HIS A 308 10.47 -6.18 -10.01
N ILE A 309 9.83 -6.15 -8.84
CA ILE A 309 10.20 -5.28 -7.72
C ILE A 309 10.36 -6.17 -6.47
N PRO A 310 11.58 -6.47 -5.98
CA PRO A 310 11.79 -7.16 -4.71
C PRO A 310 11.24 -6.35 -3.51
N SER A 311 10.91 -7.03 -2.42
CA SER A 311 10.16 -6.45 -1.29
C SER A 311 10.84 -5.29 -0.56
N ASN A 312 12.17 -5.29 -0.48
CA ASN A 312 12.92 -4.14 0.03
C ASN A 312 12.72 -2.88 -0.84
N GLN A 313 12.51 -3.05 -2.15
CA GLN A 313 12.24 -1.96 -3.08
C GLN A 313 10.78 -1.46 -3.02
N ALA A 314 9.85 -2.35 -2.66
CA ALA A 314 8.47 -1.97 -2.43
C ALA A 314 8.35 -0.99 -1.25
N LYS A 315 9.13 -1.20 -0.17
CA LYS A 315 9.19 -0.26 0.96
C LYS A 315 9.66 1.13 0.53
N TYR A 316 10.71 1.24 -0.28
CA TYR A 316 11.17 2.54 -0.80
C TYR A 316 10.12 3.22 -1.70
N SER A 317 9.42 2.43 -2.52
CA SER A 317 8.35 2.95 -3.40
C SER A 317 7.11 3.37 -2.61
N GLU A 318 6.76 2.67 -1.53
CA GLU A 318 5.67 3.05 -0.63
C GLU A 318 5.99 4.34 0.13
N LEU A 319 7.23 4.48 0.60
CA LEU A 319 7.73 5.72 1.19
C LEU A 319 7.71 6.88 0.19
N LEU A 320 8.07 6.62 -1.07
CA LEU A 320 8.00 7.62 -2.13
C LEU A 320 6.55 8.07 -2.38
N ALA A 321 5.59 7.15 -2.40
CA ALA A 321 4.18 7.49 -2.51
C ALA A 321 3.72 8.35 -1.33
N ARG A 322 4.07 7.98 -0.09
CA ARG A 322 3.77 8.76 1.12
C ARG A 322 4.40 10.16 1.08
N TYR A 323 5.65 10.27 0.61
CA TYR A 323 6.32 11.54 0.41
C TYR A 323 5.57 12.45 -0.56
N TYR A 324 5.16 11.91 -1.72
CA TYR A 324 4.39 12.67 -2.70
C TYR A 324 3.03 13.12 -2.18
N VAL A 325 2.35 12.29 -1.37
CA VAL A 325 1.10 12.69 -0.69
C VAL A 325 1.35 13.86 0.26
N LEU A 326 2.41 13.81 1.08
CA LEU A 326 2.77 14.88 2.01
C LEU A 326 3.10 16.20 1.30
N LYS A 327 3.79 16.13 0.15
CA LYS A 327 4.12 17.31 -0.66
C LYS A 327 2.98 17.77 -1.59
N ARG A 328 1.78 17.19 -1.46
CA ARG A 328 0.59 17.47 -2.31
C ARG A 328 0.80 17.19 -3.80
N GLN A 329 1.75 16.33 -4.16
CA GLN A 329 2.01 15.88 -5.52
C GLN A 329 1.18 14.63 -5.83
N HIS A 330 -0.14 14.79 -5.82
CA HIS A 330 -1.10 13.68 -5.84
C HIS A 330 -1.04 12.82 -7.11
N VAL A 331 -0.78 13.43 -8.28
CA VAL A 331 -0.63 12.69 -9.55
C VAL A 331 0.57 11.73 -9.50
N LEU A 332 1.73 12.19 -9.01
CA LEU A 332 2.92 11.35 -8.88
C LEU A 332 2.70 10.22 -7.86
N ALA A 333 2.04 10.51 -6.75
CA ALA A 333 1.65 9.50 -5.77
C ALA A 333 0.76 8.40 -6.40
N ALA A 334 -0.25 8.80 -7.18
CA ALA A 334 -1.14 7.86 -7.86
C ALA A 334 -0.40 6.93 -8.84
N HIS A 335 0.57 7.46 -9.60
CA HIS A 335 1.40 6.66 -10.50
C HIS A 335 2.30 5.65 -9.77
N VAL A 336 2.90 6.05 -8.64
CA VAL A 336 3.73 5.14 -7.84
C VAL A 336 2.88 4.03 -7.23
N LEU A 337 1.68 4.36 -6.72
CA LEU A 337 0.73 3.39 -6.17
C LEU A 337 0.21 2.42 -7.24
N LEU A 338 -0.04 2.90 -8.46
CA LEU A 338 -0.39 2.04 -9.60
C LEU A 338 0.74 1.03 -9.88
N ARG A 339 1.99 1.49 -9.92
CA ARG A 339 3.15 0.59 -10.11
C ARG A 339 3.30 -0.43 -8.98
N LEU A 340 3.03 -0.02 -7.73
CA LEU A 340 3.01 -0.91 -6.57
C LEU A 340 1.91 -1.98 -6.65
N ALA A 341 0.75 -1.65 -7.23
CA ALA A 341 -0.33 -2.61 -7.45
C ALA A 341 0.01 -3.61 -8.57
N GLU A 342 0.67 -3.15 -9.64
CA GLU A 342 1.05 -3.95 -10.81
C GLU A 342 2.35 -4.76 -10.63
N ARG A 343 3.02 -4.62 -9.49
CA ARG A 343 4.29 -5.31 -9.24
C ARG A 343 4.12 -6.84 -9.28
N ARG A 344 5.09 -7.49 -9.94
CA ARG A 344 5.30 -8.93 -9.92
C ARG A 344 6.50 -9.23 -9.03
N SER A 345 6.35 -10.04 -7.98
CA SER A 345 7.49 -10.51 -7.20
C SER A 345 7.93 -11.89 -7.73
N ALA A 346 9.24 -12.13 -7.76
CA ALA A 346 9.78 -13.42 -8.15
C ALA A 346 9.72 -14.47 -7.01
N ASN A 347 9.58 -14.01 -5.76
CA ASN A 347 9.53 -14.84 -4.56
C ASN A 347 8.08 -14.93 -4.04
N GLU A 348 7.59 -16.14 -3.80
CA GLU A 348 6.22 -16.42 -3.35
C GLU A 348 5.86 -15.74 -2.02
N GLY A 349 6.84 -15.50 -1.13
CA GLY A 349 6.63 -14.82 0.15
C GLY A 349 6.45 -13.30 0.08
N ASP A 350 6.79 -12.68 -1.06
CA ASP A 350 6.78 -11.22 -1.27
C ASP A 350 5.71 -10.75 -2.26
N VAL A 351 4.84 -11.66 -2.71
CA VAL A 351 3.73 -11.35 -3.63
C VAL A 351 2.68 -10.53 -2.88
N PRO A 352 2.33 -9.31 -3.35
CA PRO A 352 1.24 -8.57 -2.75
C PRO A 352 -0.07 -9.35 -2.92
N THR A 353 -0.83 -9.50 -1.85
CA THR A 353 -2.15 -10.11 -1.92
C THR A 353 -3.08 -9.27 -2.80
N LEU A 354 -4.10 -9.87 -3.40
CA LEU A 354 -5.10 -9.12 -4.18
C LEU A 354 -5.75 -8.00 -3.36
N GLU A 355 -5.89 -8.21 -2.05
CA GLU A 355 -6.41 -7.22 -1.12
C GLU A 355 -5.44 -6.04 -0.90
N GLN A 356 -4.14 -6.30 -0.76
CA GLN A 356 -3.12 -5.24 -0.73
C GLN A 356 -3.09 -4.46 -2.05
N ARG A 357 -3.19 -5.14 -3.20
CA ARG A 357 -3.31 -4.49 -4.52
C ARG A 357 -4.55 -3.61 -4.60
N ARG A 358 -5.67 -4.05 -4.03
CA ARG A 358 -6.92 -3.29 -3.95
C ARG A 358 -6.74 -2.03 -3.10
N GLN A 359 -6.03 -2.13 -1.98
CA GLN A 359 -5.71 -0.97 -1.15
C GLN A 359 -4.82 0.04 -1.90
N TYR A 360 -3.77 -0.42 -2.59
CA TYR A 360 -2.92 0.46 -3.40
C TYR A 360 -3.71 1.17 -4.52
N LEU A 361 -4.53 0.44 -5.29
CA LEU A 361 -5.37 1.04 -6.34
C LEU A 361 -6.44 1.98 -5.78
N SER A 362 -7.10 1.62 -4.67
CA SER A 362 -8.09 2.48 -4.02
C SER A 362 -7.45 3.78 -3.53
N ASN A 363 -6.25 3.70 -2.96
CA ASN A 363 -5.48 4.87 -2.57
C ASN A 363 -5.05 5.69 -3.79
N ALA A 364 -4.66 5.05 -4.89
CA ALA A 364 -4.32 5.73 -6.14
C ALA A 364 -5.51 6.51 -6.70
N VAL A 365 -6.70 5.92 -6.74
CA VAL A 365 -7.95 6.58 -7.14
C VAL A 365 -8.24 7.78 -6.23
N LEU A 366 -8.09 7.63 -4.91
CA LEU A 366 -8.28 8.73 -3.97
C LEU A 366 -7.31 9.89 -4.25
N GLN A 367 -6.03 9.59 -4.50
CA GLN A 367 -5.06 10.64 -4.85
C GLN A 367 -5.36 11.28 -6.21
N ALA A 368 -5.77 10.51 -7.21
CA ALA A 368 -6.18 11.05 -8.50
C ALA A 368 -7.40 11.99 -8.38
N LYS A 369 -8.41 11.63 -7.55
CA LYS A 369 -9.55 12.50 -7.23
C LYS A 369 -9.14 13.77 -6.49
N ASN A 370 -8.17 13.67 -5.57
CA ASN A 370 -7.65 14.85 -4.89
C ASN A 370 -6.89 15.78 -5.85
N ALA A 371 -6.19 15.21 -6.84
CA ALA A 371 -5.53 15.99 -7.89
C ALA A 371 -6.56 16.75 -8.74
N SER A 372 -7.59 16.07 -9.23
CA SER A 372 -8.63 16.70 -10.07
C SER A 372 -9.41 17.79 -9.32
N ASN A 373 -9.68 17.59 -8.03
CA ASN A 373 -10.34 18.60 -7.19
C ASN A 373 -9.45 19.81 -6.90
N SER A 374 -8.13 19.65 -6.82
CA SER A 374 -7.20 20.75 -6.52
C SER A 374 -6.94 21.67 -7.72
N ASP A 375 -7.04 21.16 -8.95
CA ASP A 375 -6.73 21.90 -10.18
C ASP A 375 -7.96 22.64 -10.76
N GLY A 376 -9.15 22.40 -10.20
CA GLY A 376 -10.40 23.09 -10.56
C GLY A 376 -10.39 24.61 -10.34
N LEU A 377 -9.32 25.18 -9.75
CA LEU A 377 -9.15 26.62 -9.53
C LEU A 377 -8.26 27.31 -10.59
N LEU A 378 -7.54 26.58 -11.46
CA LEU A 378 -6.59 27.13 -12.44
C LEU A 378 -6.65 26.44 -13.82
N GLY A 379 -7.60 26.85 -14.67
CA GLY A 379 -7.42 26.95 -16.14
C GLY A 379 -6.99 25.72 -16.99
N SER A 380 -7.94 24.85 -17.32
CA SER A 380 -8.33 24.39 -18.68
C SER A 380 -7.34 23.81 -19.72
N THR A 381 -6.14 23.32 -19.39
CA THR A 381 -5.37 22.48 -20.37
C THR A 381 -4.78 21.19 -19.81
N ARG A 382 -4.72 21.03 -18.48
CA ARG A 382 -4.14 19.83 -17.84
C ARG A 382 -5.16 18.76 -17.47
N GLY A 383 -6.43 19.14 -17.30
CA GLY A 383 -7.52 18.24 -16.90
C GLY A 383 -7.77 17.05 -17.82
N ALA A 384 -7.47 17.15 -19.13
CA ALA A 384 -7.69 16.04 -20.07
C ALA A 384 -6.72 14.85 -19.87
N PHE A 385 -5.49 15.10 -19.39
CA PHE A 385 -4.53 14.03 -19.08
C PHE A 385 -4.81 13.39 -17.72
N ASP A 386 -5.36 14.16 -16.77
CA ASP A 386 -5.65 13.71 -15.42
C ASP A 386 -6.99 12.94 -15.32
N ASP A 387 -7.98 13.27 -16.16
CA ASP A 387 -9.27 12.55 -16.27
C ASP A 387 -9.04 11.12 -16.81
N GLY A 388 -8.20 10.98 -17.85
CA GLY A 388 -7.85 9.66 -18.39
C GLY A 388 -7.08 8.76 -17.42
N LEU A 389 -6.32 9.34 -16.47
CA LEU A 389 -5.68 8.57 -15.40
C LEU A 389 -6.71 8.06 -14.38
N LEU A 390 -7.67 8.91 -14.01
CA LEU A 390 -8.73 8.52 -13.08
C LEU A 390 -9.57 7.37 -13.65
N ASP A 391 -10.03 7.51 -14.90
CA ASP A 391 -10.78 6.47 -15.61
C ASP A 391 -9.99 5.16 -15.70
N LEU A 392 -8.69 5.23 -16.01
CA LEU A 392 -7.81 4.07 -16.05
C LEU A 392 -7.73 3.38 -14.68
N LEU A 393 -7.58 4.15 -13.60
CA LEU A 393 -7.46 3.62 -12.25
C LEU A 393 -8.78 3.03 -11.74
N GLU A 394 -9.91 3.69 -11.99
CA GLU A 394 -11.24 3.16 -11.67
C GLU A 394 -11.54 1.88 -12.47
N GLY A 395 -11.17 1.87 -13.76
CA GLY A 395 -11.28 0.69 -14.60
C GLY A 395 -10.44 -0.48 -14.10
N LYS A 396 -9.17 -0.24 -13.74
CA LYS A 396 -8.29 -1.27 -13.15
C LYS A 396 -8.81 -1.77 -11.79
N LEU A 397 -9.35 -0.88 -10.96
CA LEU A 397 -9.94 -1.26 -9.68
C LEU A 397 -11.16 -2.15 -9.87
N ALA A 398 -12.01 -1.87 -10.87
CA ALA A 398 -13.14 -2.72 -11.23
C ALA A 398 -12.70 -4.10 -11.72
N VAL A 399 -11.69 -4.18 -12.61
CA VAL A 399 -11.12 -5.46 -13.06
C VAL A 399 -10.55 -6.27 -11.89
N LEU A 400 -9.87 -5.63 -10.95
CA LEU A 400 -9.38 -6.30 -9.74
C LEU A 400 -10.52 -6.83 -8.85
N ARG A 401 -11.64 -6.11 -8.76
CA ARG A 401 -12.83 -6.60 -8.02
C ARG A 401 -13.40 -7.85 -8.69
N PHE A 402 -13.52 -7.88 -10.01
CA PHE A 402 -13.91 -9.09 -10.73
C PHE A 402 -12.95 -10.24 -10.45
N GLN A 403 -11.65 -9.98 -10.45
CA GLN A 403 -10.64 -10.99 -10.14
C GLN A 403 -10.78 -11.56 -8.72
N ILE A 404 -11.08 -10.72 -7.71
CA ILE A 404 -11.33 -11.15 -6.33
C ILE A 404 -12.62 -11.99 -6.27
N ASN A 405 -13.71 -11.51 -6.86
CA ASN A 405 -15.00 -12.22 -6.85
C ASN A 405 -14.88 -13.60 -7.53
N ILE A 406 -14.22 -13.69 -8.69
CA ILE A 406 -13.97 -14.96 -9.38
C ILE A 406 -13.18 -15.91 -8.48
N LYS A 407 -12.13 -15.39 -7.81
CA LYS A 407 -11.31 -16.21 -6.91
C LYS A 407 -12.15 -16.77 -5.75
N GLU A 408 -12.96 -15.94 -5.11
CA GLU A 408 -13.84 -16.35 -3.99
C GLU A 408 -14.88 -17.39 -4.42
N GLU A 409 -15.51 -17.22 -5.58
CA GLU A 409 -16.46 -18.20 -6.13
C GLU A 409 -15.78 -19.53 -6.47
N LEU A 410 -14.58 -19.51 -7.04
CA LEU A 410 -13.81 -20.73 -7.30
C LEU A 410 -13.40 -21.45 -6.01
N GLU A 411 -12.99 -20.71 -4.97
CA GLU A 411 -12.73 -21.27 -3.64
C GLU A 411 -13.99 -21.88 -3.01
N ALA A 412 -15.16 -21.24 -3.19
CA ALA A 412 -16.44 -21.75 -2.73
C ALA A 412 -16.86 -23.04 -3.47
N ILE A 413 -16.65 -23.11 -4.78
CA ILE A 413 -16.91 -24.32 -5.59
C ILE A 413 -16.00 -25.47 -5.15
N ALA A 414 -14.70 -25.20 -4.98
CA ALA A 414 -13.75 -26.20 -4.48
C ALA A 414 -14.16 -26.71 -3.09
N SER A 415 -14.54 -25.82 -2.18
CA SER A 415 -14.98 -26.17 -0.82
C SER A 415 -16.26 -27.01 -0.81
N LYS A 416 -17.25 -26.71 -1.67
CA LYS A 416 -18.49 -27.48 -1.80
C LYS A 416 -18.25 -28.89 -2.32
N LEU A 417 -17.35 -29.04 -3.29
CA LEU A 417 -16.95 -30.34 -3.84
C LEU A 417 -16.18 -31.17 -2.79
N GLU A 418 -15.27 -30.54 -2.04
CA GLU A 418 -14.51 -31.18 -0.95
C GLU A 418 -15.35 -31.51 0.28
N ALA A 419 -16.47 -30.81 0.53
CA ALA A 419 -17.40 -31.11 1.62
C ALA A 419 -18.38 -32.26 1.31
N SER A 420 -18.41 -32.73 0.06
CA SER A 420 -19.29 -33.83 -0.38
C SER A 420 -18.86 -35.30 -0.07
N PRO A 421 -17.78 -35.65 0.67
CA PRO A 421 -17.45 -37.04 0.94
C PRO A 421 -17.85 -37.45 2.36
N SER A 422 -19.08 -37.93 2.56
CA SER A 422 -19.40 -39.07 3.46
C SER A 422 -20.89 -39.18 3.80
N THR A 423 -21.62 -40.02 3.09
CA THR A 423 -22.69 -40.86 3.68
C THR A 423 -22.87 -42.12 2.83
N SER A 424 -22.05 -43.13 3.10
CA SER A 424 -22.44 -44.53 3.28
C SER A 424 -21.24 -45.47 3.04
N ASP A 425 -20.83 -46.13 4.12
CA ASP A 425 -20.24 -47.46 4.03
C ASP A 425 -21.19 -48.36 3.23
N SER A 426 -20.80 -48.77 2.02
CA SER A 426 -21.16 -50.09 1.50
C SER A 426 -20.24 -50.52 0.37
N ALA A 427 -19.62 -51.67 0.62
CA ALA A 427 -18.99 -52.67 -0.27
C ALA A 427 -18.20 -52.25 -1.54
N PRO A 428 -17.01 -52.83 -1.76
CA PRO A 428 -16.23 -52.60 -2.97
C PRO A 428 -16.80 -53.50 -4.08
N ASN A 429 -17.29 -52.91 -5.17
CA ASN A 429 -17.26 -53.45 -6.54
C ASN A 429 -18.05 -52.53 -7.48
N ASP A 430 -17.41 -51.45 -7.95
CA ASP A 430 -17.74 -50.87 -9.25
C ASP A 430 -16.57 -49.98 -9.72
N SER A 431 -15.97 -50.31 -10.86
CA SER A 431 -14.86 -49.53 -11.45
C SER A 431 -15.29 -48.14 -11.96
N SER A 432 -16.60 -47.87 -11.97
CA SER A 432 -17.20 -46.62 -12.46
C SER A 432 -17.23 -45.51 -11.39
N THR A 433 -17.33 -45.89 -10.11
CA THR A 433 -17.33 -44.96 -8.97
C THR A 433 -15.94 -44.40 -8.68
N ASP A 434 -14.89 -45.19 -8.87
CA ASP A 434 -13.50 -44.74 -8.74
C ASP A 434 -13.11 -43.75 -9.85
N ALA A 435 -13.60 -43.95 -11.07
CA ALA A 435 -13.34 -43.05 -12.20
C ALA A 435 -14.00 -41.67 -12.01
N ARG A 436 -15.23 -41.61 -11.47
CA ARG A 436 -15.91 -40.34 -11.15
C ARG A 436 -15.22 -39.60 -10.01
N ARG A 437 -14.86 -40.30 -8.94
CA ARG A 437 -14.10 -39.70 -7.81
C ARG A 437 -12.74 -39.17 -8.25
N ALA A 438 -12.05 -39.87 -9.15
CA ALA A 438 -10.79 -39.41 -9.73
C ALA A 438 -10.97 -38.19 -10.64
N ALA A 439 -12.05 -38.14 -11.43
CA ALA A 439 -12.40 -36.98 -12.25
C ALA A 439 -12.73 -35.74 -11.41
N ASP A 440 -13.52 -35.90 -10.34
CA ASP A 440 -13.86 -34.82 -9.41
C ASP A 440 -12.61 -34.31 -8.67
N GLY A 441 -11.71 -35.21 -8.24
CA GLY A 441 -10.44 -34.85 -7.62
C GLY A 441 -9.48 -34.08 -8.54
N ASN A 442 -9.37 -34.49 -9.82
CA ASN A 442 -8.58 -33.77 -10.82
C ASN A 442 -9.17 -32.38 -11.13
N PHE A 443 -10.51 -32.26 -11.16
CA PHE A 443 -11.19 -31.00 -11.36
C PHE A 443 -10.97 -30.02 -10.19
N VAL A 444 -11.09 -30.48 -8.94
CA VAL A 444 -10.79 -29.67 -7.73
C VAL A 444 -9.32 -29.24 -7.72
N HIS A 445 -8.39 -30.10 -8.12
CA HIS A 445 -6.99 -29.73 -8.26
C HIS A 445 -6.79 -28.62 -9.29
N SER A 446 -7.43 -28.74 -10.46
CA SER A 446 -7.41 -27.70 -11.50
C SER A 446 -7.98 -26.37 -11.02
N ILE A 447 -9.07 -26.38 -10.22
CA ILE A 447 -9.62 -25.16 -9.61
C ILE A 447 -8.60 -24.54 -8.67
N ARG A 448 -7.97 -25.34 -7.80
CA ARG A 448 -6.98 -24.86 -6.82
C ARG A 448 -5.74 -24.27 -7.50
N GLU A 449 -5.28 -24.85 -8.61
CA GLU A 449 -4.22 -24.26 -9.43
C GLU A 449 -4.63 -22.91 -10.01
N LYS A 450 -5.85 -22.80 -10.56
CA LYS A 450 -6.39 -21.54 -11.09
C LYS A 450 -6.56 -20.46 -10.02
N VAL A 451 -7.00 -20.82 -8.82
CA VAL A 451 -7.07 -19.90 -7.66
C VAL A 451 -5.69 -19.37 -7.28
N LYS A 452 -4.66 -20.24 -7.27
CA LYS A 452 -3.28 -19.81 -7.06
C LYS A 452 -2.82 -18.85 -8.15
N GLU A 453 -3.08 -19.18 -9.42
CA GLU A 453 -2.74 -18.32 -10.56
C GLU A 453 -3.38 -16.93 -10.46
N LEU A 454 -4.66 -16.86 -10.06
CA LEU A 454 -5.38 -15.59 -9.82
C LEU A 454 -4.80 -14.80 -8.65
N SER A 455 -4.17 -15.43 -7.67
CA SER A 455 -3.58 -14.70 -6.54
C SER A 455 -2.25 -14.01 -6.89
N LEU A 456 -1.54 -14.55 -7.88
CA LEU A 456 -0.17 -14.13 -8.20
C LEU A 456 -0.12 -12.87 -9.05
N ASP A 457 -0.93 -12.76 -10.10
CA ASP A 457 -0.84 -11.70 -11.10
C ASP A 457 -2.16 -10.99 -11.36
N LEU A 458 -2.10 -9.67 -11.62
CA LEU A 458 -3.25 -8.93 -12.17
C LEU A 458 -3.54 -9.43 -13.59
N LYS A 459 -4.77 -9.91 -13.81
CA LYS A 459 -5.23 -10.39 -15.10
C LYS A 459 -5.99 -9.30 -15.84
N SER A 460 -5.99 -9.36 -17.17
CA SER A 460 -6.84 -8.47 -17.96
C SER A 460 -8.30 -8.93 -17.92
N ILE A 461 -9.23 -8.02 -18.20
CA ILE A 461 -10.67 -8.36 -18.27
C ILE A 461 -10.95 -9.49 -19.26
N THR A 462 -10.27 -9.49 -20.41
CA THR A 462 -10.41 -10.52 -21.44
C THR A 462 -9.89 -11.88 -20.98
N GLN A 463 -8.81 -11.92 -20.20
CA GLN A 463 -8.29 -13.15 -19.60
C GLN A 463 -9.25 -13.68 -18.54
N LEU A 464 -9.71 -12.82 -17.62
CA LEU A 464 -10.69 -13.19 -16.60
C LEU A 464 -11.96 -13.78 -17.22
N TYR A 465 -12.43 -13.23 -18.35
CA TYR A 465 -13.64 -13.70 -19.00
C TYR A 465 -13.43 -15.08 -19.66
N ASN A 466 -12.42 -15.20 -20.53
CA ASN A 466 -12.24 -16.40 -21.37
C ASN A 466 -11.57 -17.57 -20.64
N GLU A 467 -10.66 -17.31 -19.70
CA GLU A 467 -9.88 -18.37 -19.05
C GLU A 467 -10.45 -18.79 -17.69
N TYR A 468 -11.34 -17.98 -17.09
CA TYR A 468 -11.89 -18.24 -15.75
C TYR A 468 -13.43 -18.19 -15.73
N ALA A 469 -14.04 -17.05 -16.04
CA ALA A 469 -15.49 -16.88 -15.85
C ALA A 469 -16.32 -17.83 -16.73
N VAL A 470 -16.00 -17.95 -18.03
CA VAL A 470 -16.71 -18.85 -18.96
C VAL A 470 -16.43 -20.34 -18.69
N PRO A 471 -15.18 -20.81 -18.54
CA PRO A 471 -14.90 -22.24 -18.28
C PRO A 471 -15.50 -22.78 -16.98
N PHE A 472 -15.65 -21.93 -15.96
CA PHE A 472 -16.25 -22.30 -14.67
C PHE A 472 -17.73 -21.90 -14.54
N GLU A 473 -18.37 -21.50 -15.66
CA GLU A 473 -19.80 -21.19 -15.72
C GLU A 473 -20.27 -20.12 -14.72
N LEU A 474 -19.43 -19.11 -14.47
CA LEU A 474 -19.72 -17.99 -13.57
C LEU A 474 -20.53 -16.90 -14.29
N TRP A 475 -21.73 -17.26 -14.76
CA TRP A 475 -22.51 -16.42 -15.69
C TRP A 475 -22.94 -15.06 -15.12
N GLU A 476 -23.14 -14.93 -13.81
CA GLU A 476 -23.43 -13.64 -13.16
C GLU A 476 -22.26 -12.67 -13.36
N ILE A 477 -21.04 -13.11 -13.05
CA ILE A 477 -19.81 -12.33 -13.23
C ILE A 477 -19.55 -12.05 -14.72
N CYS A 478 -19.80 -13.03 -15.59
CA CYS A 478 -19.69 -12.84 -17.05
C CYS A 478 -20.55 -11.66 -17.54
N LEU A 479 -21.79 -11.56 -17.07
CA LEU A 479 -22.68 -10.45 -17.43
C LEU A 479 -22.13 -9.12 -16.92
N GLU A 480 -21.78 -9.03 -15.64
CA GLU A 480 -21.22 -7.80 -15.07
C GLU A 480 -19.98 -7.31 -15.83
N MET A 481 -19.09 -8.23 -16.22
CA MET A 481 -17.90 -7.91 -17.02
C MET A 481 -18.25 -7.41 -18.43
N LEU A 482 -19.24 -7.99 -19.10
CA LEU A 482 -19.69 -7.56 -20.43
C LEU A 482 -20.30 -6.16 -20.39
N TYR A 483 -21.12 -5.86 -19.37
CA TYR A 483 -21.67 -4.51 -19.17
C TYR A 483 -20.58 -3.50 -18.82
N PHE A 484 -19.63 -3.86 -17.96
CA PHE A 484 -18.49 -3.01 -17.62
C PHE A 484 -17.62 -2.71 -18.86
N ALA A 485 -17.40 -3.69 -19.74
CA ALA A 485 -16.65 -3.51 -20.99
C ALA A 485 -17.43 -2.73 -22.06
N ASN A 486 -18.66 -2.29 -21.76
CA ASN A 486 -19.58 -1.64 -22.68
C ASN A 486 -19.85 -2.43 -23.97
N TYR A 487 -19.77 -3.78 -23.90
CA TYR A 487 -20.15 -4.67 -25.00
C TYR A 487 -21.66 -4.61 -25.31
N SER A 488 -22.45 -3.96 -24.44
CA SER A 488 -23.88 -3.73 -24.56
C SER A 488 -24.27 -2.48 -25.38
N GLY A 489 -23.29 -1.72 -25.90
CA GLY A 489 -23.55 -0.53 -26.72
C GLY A 489 -24.27 -0.84 -28.04
N ASP A 490 -24.11 -2.06 -28.56
CA ASP A 490 -25.02 -2.62 -29.55
C ASP A 490 -26.19 -3.26 -28.81
N THR A 491 -27.38 -2.67 -28.98
CA THR A 491 -28.66 -3.03 -28.34
C THR A 491 -29.11 -4.48 -28.54
N ASP A 492 -28.33 -5.28 -29.25
CA ASP A 492 -28.65 -6.61 -29.75
C ASP A 492 -27.47 -7.61 -29.64
N SER A 493 -26.46 -7.36 -28.81
CA SER A 493 -25.31 -8.28 -28.66
C SER A 493 -25.78 -9.72 -28.36
N SER A 494 -25.60 -10.62 -29.32
CA SER A 494 -26.01 -12.03 -29.23
C SER A 494 -25.36 -12.74 -28.04
N ILE A 495 -24.13 -12.32 -27.69
CA ILE A 495 -23.36 -12.85 -26.57
C ILE A 495 -24.05 -12.54 -25.24
N VAL A 496 -24.56 -11.31 -25.06
CA VAL A 496 -25.28 -10.93 -23.82
C VAL A 496 -26.57 -11.74 -23.69
N ARG A 497 -27.32 -11.89 -24.78
CA ARG A 497 -28.54 -12.72 -24.82
C ARG A 497 -28.26 -14.19 -24.50
N GLU A 498 -27.22 -14.75 -25.10
CA GLU A 498 -26.81 -16.14 -24.86
C GLU A 498 -26.33 -16.34 -23.42
N THR A 499 -25.58 -15.38 -22.86
CA THR A 499 -25.10 -15.45 -21.47
C THR A 499 -26.27 -15.41 -20.48
N TRP A 500 -27.25 -14.53 -20.71
CA TRP A 500 -28.50 -14.50 -19.94
C TRP A 500 -29.28 -15.80 -20.04
N ALA A 501 -29.42 -16.39 -21.24
CA ALA A 501 -30.10 -17.67 -21.42
C ALA A 501 -29.41 -18.79 -20.61
N ARG A 502 -28.08 -18.89 -20.68
CA ARG A 502 -27.29 -19.86 -19.91
C ARG A 502 -27.41 -19.65 -18.41
N LEU A 503 -27.39 -18.40 -17.93
CA LEU A 503 -27.61 -18.08 -16.52
C LEU A 503 -28.99 -18.54 -16.05
N MET A 504 -30.04 -18.25 -16.83
CA MET A 504 -31.40 -18.66 -16.51
C MET A 504 -31.54 -20.18 -16.51
N ASP A 505 -30.99 -20.87 -17.51
CA ASP A 505 -31.02 -22.34 -17.57
C ASP A 505 -30.30 -22.97 -16.37
N GLN A 506 -29.17 -22.41 -15.95
CA GLN A 506 -28.44 -22.85 -14.77
C GLN A 506 -29.30 -22.63 -13.50
N ALA A 507 -29.92 -21.46 -13.32
CA ALA A 507 -30.78 -21.19 -12.17
C ALA A 507 -32.02 -22.11 -12.14
N LEU A 508 -32.66 -22.31 -13.29
CA LEU A 508 -33.79 -23.21 -13.47
C LEU A 508 -33.45 -24.67 -13.12
N SER A 509 -32.21 -25.10 -13.41
CA SER A 509 -31.73 -26.45 -13.06
C SER A 509 -31.45 -26.63 -11.56
N ARG A 510 -31.04 -25.55 -10.86
CA ARG A 510 -30.67 -25.58 -9.45
C ARG A 510 -31.86 -25.46 -8.50
N GLY A 511 -32.81 -24.58 -8.81
CA GLY A 511 -33.89 -24.22 -7.89
C GLY A 511 -35.22 -23.84 -8.54
N GLY A 512 -35.41 -24.19 -9.82
CA GLY A 512 -36.67 -23.93 -10.52
C GLY A 512 -36.92 -22.46 -10.85
N ILE A 513 -38.19 -22.10 -11.02
CA ILE A 513 -38.59 -20.74 -11.42
C ILE A 513 -38.32 -19.75 -10.28
N ALA A 514 -38.52 -20.14 -9.03
CA ALA A 514 -38.26 -19.27 -7.89
C ALA A 514 -36.80 -18.78 -7.85
N GLU A 515 -35.83 -19.68 -8.05
CA GLU A 515 -34.40 -19.33 -8.10
C GLU A 515 -34.07 -18.47 -9.33
N ALA A 516 -34.61 -18.80 -10.50
CA ALA A 516 -34.40 -18.02 -11.71
C ALA A 516 -34.92 -16.57 -11.57
N CYS A 517 -36.10 -16.40 -10.97
CA CYS A 517 -36.66 -15.09 -10.63
C CYS A 517 -35.82 -14.32 -9.61
N ALA A 518 -35.27 -15.00 -8.60
CA ALA A 518 -34.38 -14.39 -7.61
C ALA A 518 -33.06 -13.92 -8.23
N VAL A 519 -32.44 -14.75 -9.08
CA VAL A 519 -31.21 -14.41 -9.82
C VAL A 519 -31.45 -13.24 -10.78
N LEU A 520 -32.56 -13.27 -11.54
CA LEU A 520 -32.93 -12.17 -12.44
C LEU A 520 -33.08 -10.84 -11.68
N LYS A 521 -33.74 -10.86 -10.52
CA LYS A 521 -33.88 -9.67 -9.68
C LYS A 521 -32.52 -9.17 -9.17
N ARG A 522 -31.67 -10.07 -8.69
CA ARG A 522 -30.33 -9.74 -8.16
C ARG A 522 -29.43 -9.13 -9.23
N VAL A 523 -29.22 -9.83 -10.34
CA VAL A 523 -28.29 -9.42 -11.40
C VAL A 523 -28.88 -8.27 -12.23
N GLY A 524 -30.15 -8.36 -12.60
CA GLY A 524 -30.80 -7.35 -13.44
C GLY A 524 -30.82 -5.97 -12.80
N SER A 525 -31.08 -5.88 -11.49
CA SER A 525 -31.06 -4.60 -10.77
C SER A 525 -29.65 -3.98 -10.65
N HIS A 526 -28.60 -4.81 -10.63
CA HIS A 526 -27.22 -4.31 -10.62
C HIS A 526 -26.80 -3.77 -11.99
N VAL A 527 -27.21 -4.47 -13.03
CA VAL A 527 -26.89 -4.16 -14.44
C VAL A 527 -27.68 -2.98 -15.00
N TYR A 528 -28.93 -2.77 -14.55
CA TYR A 528 -29.80 -1.73 -15.09
C TYR A 528 -29.38 -0.31 -14.65
N PRO A 529 -28.89 0.56 -15.55
CA PRO A 529 -28.42 1.90 -15.18
C PRO A 529 -29.55 2.93 -15.01
N GLY A 530 -30.80 2.57 -15.27
CA GLY A 530 -31.96 3.47 -15.14
C GLY A 530 -32.31 4.26 -16.40
N ASP A 531 -31.36 4.42 -17.33
CA ASP A 531 -31.46 5.39 -18.44
C ASP A 531 -31.21 4.76 -19.83
N GLY A 532 -31.72 3.54 -20.06
CA GLY A 532 -31.83 2.97 -21.42
C GLY A 532 -30.79 1.93 -21.85
N ALA A 533 -29.93 1.39 -20.97
CA ALA A 533 -29.20 0.16 -21.33
C ALA A 533 -30.17 -1.02 -21.39
N VAL A 534 -30.20 -1.68 -22.55
CA VAL A 534 -31.18 -2.70 -22.91
C VAL A 534 -30.84 -4.01 -22.22
N LEU A 535 -31.42 -4.26 -21.04
CA LEU A 535 -31.67 -5.64 -20.63
C LEU A 535 -32.47 -6.30 -21.75
N PRO A 536 -32.13 -7.51 -22.22
CA PRO A 536 -32.85 -8.15 -23.31
C PRO A 536 -34.16 -8.75 -22.79
N LEU A 537 -35.06 -7.87 -22.33
CA LEU A 537 -36.29 -8.18 -21.61
C LEU A 537 -37.22 -9.07 -22.43
N ASP A 538 -37.31 -8.86 -23.75
CA ASP A 538 -38.14 -9.70 -24.62
C ASP A 538 -37.70 -11.17 -24.58
N THR A 539 -36.38 -11.39 -24.66
CA THR A 539 -35.82 -12.76 -24.64
C THR A 539 -35.92 -13.40 -23.27
N LEU A 540 -35.66 -12.64 -22.20
CA LEU A 540 -35.76 -13.11 -20.83
C LEU A 540 -37.20 -13.43 -20.43
N CYS A 541 -38.13 -12.54 -20.78
CA CYS A 541 -39.56 -12.72 -20.54
C CYS A 541 -40.08 -13.96 -21.26
N LEU A 542 -39.80 -14.10 -22.57
CA LEU A 542 -40.24 -15.27 -23.32
C LEU A 542 -39.63 -16.58 -22.77
N HIS A 543 -38.34 -16.57 -22.43
CA HIS A 543 -37.63 -17.74 -21.91
C HIS A 543 -38.22 -18.21 -20.58
N LEU A 544 -38.38 -17.30 -19.62
CA LEU A 544 -38.90 -17.62 -18.29
C LEU A 544 -40.39 -18.00 -18.33
N GLU A 545 -41.21 -17.33 -19.12
CA GLU A 545 -42.65 -17.64 -19.23
C GLU A 545 -42.89 -19.00 -19.89
N LYS A 546 -42.07 -19.34 -20.90
CA LYS A 546 -42.10 -20.67 -21.50
C LYS A 546 -41.66 -21.74 -20.50
N ALA A 547 -40.55 -21.53 -19.79
CA ALA A 547 -40.05 -22.46 -18.79
C ALA A 547 -41.05 -22.65 -17.63
N ALA A 548 -41.71 -21.57 -17.21
CA ALA A 548 -42.75 -21.60 -16.19
C ALA A 548 -43.97 -22.41 -16.63
N LEU A 549 -44.45 -22.18 -17.85
CA LEU A 549 -45.57 -22.96 -18.41
C LEU A 549 -45.22 -24.45 -18.53
N GLU A 550 -44.03 -24.78 -19.03
CA GLU A 550 -43.59 -26.17 -19.17
C GLU A 550 -43.51 -26.89 -17.82
N ARG A 551 -42.97 -26.23 -16.78
CA ARG A 551 -42.90 -26.78 -15.42
C ARG A 551 -44.27 -26.90 -14.74
N LEU A 552 -45.16 -25.94 -14.98
CA LEU A 552 -46.54 -25.98 -14.49
C LEU A 552 -47.32 -27.14 -15.13
N VAL A 553 -47.23 -27.29 -16.46
CA VAL A 553 -47.95 -28.33 -17.21
C VAL A 553 -47.42 -29.73 -16.90
N SER A 554 -46.11 -29.87 -16.68
CA SER A 554 -45.49 -31.13 -16.25
C SER A 554 -45.72 -31.45 -14.77
N GLY A 555 -46.24 -30.51 -13.97
CA GLY A 555 -46.49 -30.69 -12.54
C GLY A 555 -45.22 -30.76 -11.69
N VAL A 556 -44.08 -30.34 -12.23
CA VAL A 556 -42.78 -30.37 -11.54
C VAL A 556 -42.69 -29.31 -10.44
N GLU A 557 -43.32 -28.15 -10.66
CA GLU A 557 -43.29 -27.00 -9.76
C GLU A 557 -44.63 -26.25 -9.79
N SER A 558 -45.09 -25.78 -8.63
CA SER A 558 -46.23 -24.87 -8.55
C SER A 558 -45.76 -23.44 -8.80
N VAL A 559 -45.90 -22.97 -10.03
CA VAL A 559 -45.44 -21.63 -10.44
C VAL A 559 -46.61 -20.65 -10.42
N GLY A 560 -46.49 -19.56 -9.67
CA GLY A 560 -47.48 -18.48 -9.70
C GLY A 560 -47.47 -17.73 -11.03
N ASP A 561 -48.60 -17.14 -11.40
CA ASP A 561 -48.69 -16.29 -12.60
C ASP A 561 -48.03 -14.91 -12.39
N GLU A 562 -47.61 -14.61 -11.16
CA GLU A 562 -47.10 -13.30 -10.76
C GLU A 562 -45.57 -13.29 -10.62
N ASP A 563 -44.94 -14.46 -10.51
CA ASP A 563 -43.53 -14.58 -10.12
C ASP A 563 -42.58 -13.98 -11.16
N VAL A 564 -42.81 -14.28 -12.44
CA VAL A 564 -41.98 -13.78 -13.56
C VAL A 564 -42.20 -12.28 -13.79
N ALA A 565 -43.46 -11.82 -13.75
CA ALA A 565 -43.81 -10.41 -13.90
C ALA A 565 -43.16 -9.53 -12.81
N ARG A 566 -43.24 -9.95 -11.54
CA ARG A 566 -42.61 -9.24 -10.42
C ARG A 566 -41.09 -9.27 -10.50
N ALA A 567 -40.49 -10.39 -10.92
CA ALA A 567 -39.05 -10.50 -11.09
C ALA A 567 -38.54 -9.54 -12.18
N LEU A 568 -39.23 -9.45 -13.33
CA LEU A 568 -38.90 -8.51 -14.40
C LEU A 568 -39.03 -7.05 -13.93
N LEU A 569 -40.11 -6.69 -13.23
CA LEU A 569 -40.27 -5.36 -12.67
C LEU A 569 -39.15 -5.00 -11.67
N ALA A 570 -38.79 -5.94 -10.80
CA ALA A 570 -37.72 -5.73 -9.84
C ALA A 570 -36.34 -5.61 -10.52
N SER A 571 -36.11 -6.35 -11.61
CA SER A 571 -34.88 -6.27 -12.41
C SER A 571 -34.70 -4.88 -13.04
N CYS A 572 -35.79 -4.21 -13.41
CA CYS A 572 -35.79 -2.86 -13.97
C CYS A 572 -35.92 -1.75 -12.90
N LYS A 573 -35.62 -2.04 -11.63
CA LYS A 573 -35.76 -1.09 -10.49
C LYS A 573 -37.16 -0.47 -10.37
N GLY A 574 -38.20 -1.22 -10.77
CA GLY A 574 -39.58 -0.75 -10.78
C GLY A 574 -39.98 0.08 -12.01
N ALA A 575 -39.14 0.17 -13.04
CA ALA A 575 -39.54 0.78 -14.31
C ALA A 575 -40.56 -0.12 -15.04
N ILE A 576 -41.80 0.35 -15.08
CA ILE A 576 -42.95 -0.43 -15.56
C ILE A 576 -43.07 -0.39 -17.09
N GLU A 577 -42.84 0.79 -17.69
CA GLU A 577 -43.01 0.98 -19.14
C GLU A 577 -42.11 0.04 -19.98
N PRO A 578 -40.81 -0.18 -19.67
CA PRO A 578 -39.98 -1.13 -20.43
C PRO A 578 -40.50 -2.56 -20.38
N VAL A 579 -40.96 -3.01 -19.21
CA VAL A 579 -41.50 -4.36 -19.01
C VAL A 579 -42.82 -4.53 -19.76
N LEU A 580 -43.72 -3.55 -19.65
CA LEU A 580 -44.98 -3.56 -20.37
C LEU A 580 -44.78 -3.56 -21.89
N ASN A 581 -43.86 -2.72 -22.39
CA ASN A 581 -43.51 -2.69 -23.80
C ASN A 581 -42.98 -4.05 -24.29
N SER A 582 -42.21 -4.76 -23.46
CA SER A 582 -41.68 -6.08 -23.81
C SER A 582 -42.81 -7.12 -23.96
N TYR A 583 -43.74 -7.15 -23.00
CA TYR A 583 -44.94 -7.98 -23.12
C TYR A 583 -45.80 -7.61 -24.33
N ASP A 584 -45.91 -6.31 -24.64
CA ASP A 584 -46.65 -5.83 -25.80
C ASP A 584 -46.02 -6.28 -27.12
N GLN A 585 -44.69 -6.24 -27.23
CA GLN A 585 -43.96 -6.73 -28.39
C GLN A 585 -44.15 -8.25 -28.54
N LEU A 586 -44.05 -9.02 -27.46
CA LEU A 586 -44.26 -10.46 -27.49
C LEU A 586 -45.69 -10.83 -27.89
N LEU A 587 -46.70 -10.14 -27.36
CA LEU A 587 -48.10 -10.38 -27.69
C LEU A 587 -48.44 -9.97 -29.13
N SER A 588 -47.80 -8.91 -29.65
CA SER A 588 -48.00 -8.43 -31.02
C SER A 588 -47.27 -9.30 -32.06
N THR A 589 -46.16 -9.94 -31.67
CA THR A 589 -45.35 -10.78 -32.57
C THR A 589 -45.97 -12.16 -32.72
N GLY A 590 -47.01 -12.26 -33.55
CA GLY A 590 -47.79 -13.48 -33.77
C GLY A 590 -47.01 -14.70 -34.31
N ALA A 591 -45.78 -14.51 -34.79
CA ALA A 591 -44.94 -15.56 -35.37
C ALA A 591 -44.17 -16.42 -34.35
N ILE A 592 -43.92 -15.92 -33.12
CA ILE A 592 -43.05 -16.57 -32.12
C ILE A 592 -43.86 -17.39 -31.09
N LEU A 593 -45.16 -17.11 -30.94
CA LEU A 593 -46.03 -17.70 -29.92
C LEU A 593 -47.19 -18.53 -30.54
N PRO A 594 -47.00 -19.84 -30.77
CA PRO A 594 -48.05 -20.69 -31.33
C PRO A 594 -49.07 -21.19 -30.30
N SER A 595 -48.72 -21.30 -29.00
CA SER A 595 -49.60 -21.92 -28.01
C SER A 595 -50.56 -20.91 -27.34
N PRO A 596 -51.89 -21.18 -27.33
CA PRO A 596 -52.86 -20.29 -26.70
C PRO A 596 -52.69 -20.22 -25.18
N ASN A 597 -52.16 -21.28 -24.55
CA ASN A 597 -51.87 -21.31 -23.12
C ASN A 597 -50.74 -20.35 -22.71
N LEU A 598 -49.70 -20.21 -23.55
CA LEU A 598 -48.62 -19.27 -23.27
C LEU A 598 -49.11 -17.83 -23.42
N ARG A 599 -49.96 -17.54 -24.42
CA ARG A 599 -50.62 -16.22 -24.52
C ARG A 599 -51.48 -15.91 -23.30
N LEU A 600 -52.25 -16.87 -22.80
CA LEU A 600 -53.07 -16.68 -21.60
C LEU A 600 -52.20 -16.39 -20.37
N ARG A 601 -51.08 -17.10 -20.21
CA ARG A 601 -50.11 -16.85 -19.13
C ARG A 601 -49.49 -15.45 -19.23
N LEU A 602 -49.03 -15.05 -20.41
CA LEU A 602 -48.52 -13.68 -20.63
C LEU A 602 -49.56 -12.62 -20.27
N LEU A 603 -50.85 -12.85 -20.57
CA LEU A 603 -51.92 -11.93 -20.20
C LEU A 603 -52.14 -11.87 -18.67
N HIS A 604 -51.99 -12.98 -17.94
CA HIS A 604 -51.97 -12.93 -16.47
C HIS A 604 -50.77 -12.14 -15.95
N SER A 605 -49.58 -12.35 -16.50
CA SER A 605 -48.38 -11.60 -16.12
C SER A 605 -48.52 -10.10 -16.41
N VAL A 606 -49.11 -9.72 -17.56
CA VAL A 606 -49.44 -8.33 -17.89
C VAL A 606 -50.45 -7.73 -16.92
N LEU A 607 -51.48 -8.48 -16.52
CA LEU A 607 -52.43 -8.03 -15.52
C LEU A 607 -51.74 -7.67 -14.19
N VAL A 608 -50.76 -8.49 -13.76
CA VAL A 608 -49.95 -8.22 -12.57
C VAL A 608 -49.13 -6.94 -12.75
N VAL A 609 -48.50 -6.75 -13.91
CA VAL A 609 -47.75 -5.52 -14.21
C VAL A 609 -48.65 -4.28 -14.16
N LEU A 610 -49.86 -4.34 -14.73
CA LEU A 610 -50.81 -3.23 -14.67
C LEU A 610 -51.34 -2.96 -13.25
N ARG A 611 -51.52 -4.00 -12.43
CA ARG A 611 -51.91 -3.86 -11.01
C ARG A 611 -50.81 -3.15 -10.22
N GLU A 612 -49.56 -3.57 -10.38
CA GLU A 612 -48.41 -2.91 -9.76
C GLU A 612 -48.28 -1.45 -10.24
N TRP A 613 -48.57 -1.18 -11.52
CA TRP A 613 -48.61 0.19 -12.05
C TRP A 613 -49.68 1.04 -11.38
N ALA A 614 -50.90 0.53 -11.30
CA ALA A 614 -51.99 1.18 -10.61
C ALA A 614 -51.61 1.48 -9.16
N MET A 615 -51.11 0.47 -8.42
CA MET A 615 -50.69 0.61 -7.03
C MET A 615 -49.58 1.65 -6.84
N SER A 616 -48.58 1.70 -7.72
CA SER A 616 -47.52 2.71 -7.69
C SER A 616 -48.08 4.14 -7.86
N VAL A 617 -49.04 4.33 -8.77
CA VAL A 617 -49.69 5.63 -9.00
C VAL A 617 -50.54 6.05 -7.78
N TYR A 618 -51.18 5.11 -7.09
CA TYR A 618 -51.92 5.38 -5.86
C TYR A 618 -51.00 5.64 -4.66
N ALA A 619 -49.90 4.91 -4.52
CA ALA A 619 -48.92 5.12 -3.46
C ALA A 619 -48.31 6.53 -3.52
N GLN A 620 -47.99 7.02 -4.73
CA GLN A 620 -47.54 8.40 -4.96
C GLN A 620 -48.58 9.45 -4.55
N ARG A 621 -49.89 9.11 -4.58
CA ARG A 621 -50.99 9.97 -4.14
C ARG A 621 -51.18 9.96 -2.62
N MET A 622 -50.87 8.85 -1.94
CA MET A 622 -50.92 8.74 -0.47
C MET A 622 -49.67 9.33 0.21
N SER A 623 -48.51 9.30 -0.44
CA SER A 623 -47.23 9.80 0.08
C SER A 623 -47.05 11.32 -0.05
N THR A 624 -48.13 12.12 0.07
CA THR A 624 -48.05 13.59 0.03
C THR A 624 -47.41 14.15 1.32
N SER A 625 -46.12 13.90 1.51
CA SER A 625 -45.23 14.86 2.15
C SER A 625 -44.15 15.22 1.13
N THR A 626 -43.90 16.51 0.99
CA THR A 626 -43.12 17.17 -0.09
C THR A 626 -41.67 16.69 -0.23
N THR A 627 -41.17 15.83 0.66
CA THR A 627 -39.79 15.33 0.67
C THR A 627 -39.64 13.94 0.04
N GLY A 628 -40.70 13.12 -0.01
CA GLY A 628 -40.63 11.75 -0.55
C GLY A 628 -40.73 11.66 -2.08
N ALA A 629 -41.50 12.57 -2.70
CA ALA A 629 -41.75 12.55 -4.14
C ALA A 629 -40.51 12.89 -4.99
N SER A 630 -39.56 13.65 -4.43
CA SER A 630 -38.34 14.08 -5.13
C SER A 630 -37.33 12.95 -5.38
N LEU A 631 -37.40 11.86 -4.60
CA LEU A 631 -36.44 10.75 -4.67
C LEU A 631 -36.76 9.73 -5.77
N ILE A 632 -38.01 9.66 -6.24
CA ILE A 632 -38.46 8.60 -7.17
C ILE A 632 -38.49 9.07 -8.63
N LEU A 633 -38.65 10.37 -8.88
CA LEU A 633 -38.86 10.91 -10.24
C LEU A 633 -37.77 11.86 -10.74
N GLY A 634 -36.65 12.02 -10.03
CA GLY A 634 -35.50 12.79 -10.54
C GLY A 634 -35.84 14.21 -10.99
N GLY A 635 -36.78 14.89 -10.31
CA GLY A 635 -37.22 16.24 -10.67
C GLY A 635 -38.31 16.77 -9.74
N THR A 636 -38.26 18.07 -9.43
CA THR A 636 -39.26 18.77 -8.61
C THR A 636 -40.47 19.15 -9.45
N PHE A 637 -41.48 18.27 -9.54
CA PHE A 637 -42.75 18.60 -10.19
C PHE A 637 -43.68 19.36 -9.23
N SER A 638 -44.43 20.33 -9.75
CA SER A 638 -45.47 21.01 -8.98
C SER A 638 -46.65 20.05 -8.72
N PRO A 639 -47.39 20.19 -7.61
CA PRO A 639 -48.50 19.28 -7.27
C PRO A 639 -49.59 19.21 -8.36
N GLU A 640 -49.77 20.29 -9.15
CA GLU A 640 -50.68 20.32 -10.31
C GLU A 640 -50.14 19.54 -11.52
N GLN A 641 -48.82 19.49 -11.72
CA GLN A 641 -48.22 18.69 -12.79
C GLN A 641 -48.27 17.19 -12.44
N THR A 642 -48.10 16.83 -11.17
CA THR A 642 -48.18 15.45 -10.70
C THR A 642 -49.59 14.88 -10.83
N THR A 643 -50.64 15.69 -10.61
CA THR A 643 -52.04 15.25 -10.80
C THR A 643 -52.39 15.04 -12.28
N ILE A 644 -51.94 15.92 -13.17
CA ILE A 644 -52.13 15.78 -14.62
C ILE A 644 -51.36 14.56 -15.15
N PHE A 645 -50.11 14.38 -14.72
CA PHE A 645 -49.30 13.22 -15.08
C PHE A 645 -49.94 11.90 -14.63
N ASN A 646 -50.41 11.85 -13.38
CA ASN A 646 -51.10 10.67 -12.85
C ASN A 646 -52.42 10.38 -13.57
N GLN A 647 -53.14 11.41 -14.03
CA GLN A 647 -54.34 11.20 -14.85
C GLN A 647 -54.00 10.61 -16.23
N GLY A 648 -52.97 11.13 -16.89
CA GLY A 648 -52.50 10.58 -18.18
C GLY A 648 -52.00 9.14 -18.07
N VAL A 649 -51.36 8.78 -16.95
CA VAL A 649 -50.96 7.39 -16.67
C VAL A 649 -52.17 6.49 -16.42
N ARG A 650 -53.19 6.94 -15.69
CA ARG A 650 -54.43 6.18 -15.52
C ARG A 650 -55.13 5.91 -16.84
N ASP A 651 -55.23 6.92 -17.71
CA ASP A 651 -55.85 6.76 -19.01
C ASP A 651 -55.09 5.73 -19.89
N LYS A 652 -53.74 5.71 -19.80
CA LYS A 652 -52.91 4.66 -20.42
C LYS A 652 -53.21 3.28 -19.86
N ILE A 653 -53.29 3.12 -18.53
CA ILE A 653 -53.59 1.83 -17.90
C ILE A 653 -54.99 1.33 -18.31
N THR A 654 -56.00 2.20 -18.29
CA THR A 654 -57.37 1.89 -18.69
C THR A 654 -57.45 1.48 -20.17
N SER A 655 -56.73 2.19 -21.05
CA SER A 655 -56.63 1.86 -22.48
C SER A 655 -55.95 0.50 -22.68
N ALA A 656 -54.86 0.23 -21.96
CA ALA A 656 -54.15 -1.04 -22.03
C ALA A 656 -55.02 -2.21 -21.52
N ALA A 657 -55.69 -2.05 -20.38
CA ALA A 657 -56.60 -3.04 -19.82
C ALA A 657 -57.71 -3.42 -20.81
N ASN A 658 -58.34 -2.43 -21.44
CA ASN A 658 -59.35 -2.64 -22.48
C ASN A 658 -58.79 -3.41 -23.69
N ARG A 659 -57.60 -3.04 -24.18
CA ARG A 659 -56.92 -3.74 -25.27
C ARG A 659 -56.69 -5.21 -24.91
N TYR A 660 -56.12 -5.50 -23.74
CA TYR A 660 -55.85 -6.88 -23.32
C TYR A 660 -57.13 -7.69 -23.04
N MET A 661 -58.21 -7.07 -22.57
CA MET A 661 -59.52 -7.73 -22.46
C MET A 661 -60.01 -8.26 -23.81
N THR A 662 -59.84 -7.46 -24.88
CA THR A 662 -60.19 -7.93 -26.23
C THR A 662 -59.30 -9.07 -26.70
N GLU A 663 -58.00 -9.06 -26.35
CA GLU A 663 -57.08 -10.16 -26.66
C GLU A 663 -57.42 -11.46 -25.90
N VAL A 664 -57.82 -11.38 -24.62
CA VAL A 664 -58.30 -12.54 -23.85
C VAL A 664 -59.52 -13.19 -24.52
N GLN A 665 -60.45 -12.37 -25.03
CA GLN A 665 -61.64 -12.88 -25.72
C GLN A 665 -61.31 -13.57 -27.04
N ARG A 666 -60.28 -13.10 -27.76
CA ARG A 666 -59.83 -13.64 -29.06
C ARG A 666 -59.12 -15.00 -28.97
N LEU A 667 -58.65 -15.41 -27.78
CA LEU A 667 -57.97 -16.71 -27.61
C LEU A 667 -58.91 -17.89 -27.91
N VAL A 668 -58.38 -18.99 -28.45
CA VAL A 668 -59.16 -20.22 -28.71
C VAL A 668 -59.00 -21.20 -27.53
N LEU A 669 -59.56 -20.84 -26.37
CA LEU A 669 -59.54 -21.64 -25.12
C LEU A 669 -60.95 -21.74 -24.48
N PRO A 670 -61.21 -22.75 -23.63
CA PRO A 670 -62.45 -22.86 -22.87
C PRO A 670 -62.75 -21.61 -22.03
N GLN A 671 -64.03 -21.24 -21.93
CA GLN A 671 -64.48 -20.05 -21.21
C GLN A 671 -63.98 -20.04 -19.74
N SER A 672 -64.02 -21.21 -19.08
CA SER A 672 -63.59 -21.39 -17.68
C SER A 672 -62.14 -21.00 -17.42
N GLN A 673 -61.24 -21.14 -18.41
CA GLN A 673 -59.83 -20.77 -18.26
C GLN A 673 -59.59 -19.27 -18.50
N LYS A 674 -60.40 -18.63 -19.35
CA LYS A 674 -60.30 -17.20 -19.68
C LYS A 674 -60.96 -16.29 -18.65
N GLU A 675 -61.98 -16.81 -17.95
CA GLU A 675 -62.80 -16.04 -17.03
C GLU A 675 -62.01 -15.38 -15.89
N ALA A 676 -60.91 -15.98 -15.44
CA ALA A 676 -60.05 -15.42 -14.41
C ALA A 676 -59.29 -14.18 -14.93
N ALA A 677 -58.59 -14.30 -16.07
CA ALA A 677 -57.91 -13.19 -16.73
C ALA A 677 -58.88 -12.03 -17.02
N TYR A 678 -60.02 -12.35 -17.63
CA TYR A 678 -60.98 -11.36 -18.08
C TYR A 678 -61.62 -10.60 -16.92
N ARG A 679 -61.99 -11.29 -15.83
CA ARG A 679 -62.45 -10.63 -14.60
C ARG A 679 -61.36 -9.75 -14.02
N GLY A 680 -60.12 -10.25 -13.95
CA GLY A 680 -59.01 -9.49 -13.40
C GLY A 680 -58.75 -8.15 -14.09
N PHE A 681 -58.84 -8.07 -15.42
CA PHE A 681 -58.72 -6.81 -16.16
C PHE A 681 -59.94 -5.89 -15.97
N ARG A 682 -61.15 -6.45 -15.91
CA ARG A 682 -62.37 -5.68 -15.62
C ARG A 682 -62.33 -5.07 -14.22
N ASP A 683 -61.93 -5.85 -13.22
CA ASP A 683 -61.80 -5.38 -11.84
C ASP A 683 -60.77 -4.25 -11.75
N LEU A 684 -59.67 -4.35 -12.51
CA LEU A 684 -58.67 -3.28 -12.61
C LEU A 684 -59.24 -2.01 -13.27
N GLU A 685 -60.01 -2.13 -14.34
CA GLU A 685 -60.70 -0.98 -14.97
C GLU A 685 -61.70 -0.31 -14.01
N GLU A 686 -62.57 -1.10 -13.37
CA GLU A 686 -63.57 -0.61 -12.41
C GLU A 686 -62.91 0.07 -11.21
N SER A 687 -61.81 -0.49 -10.72
CA SER A 687 -61.06 0.06 -9.59
C SER A 687 -60.41 1.42 -9.90
N LEU A 688 -59.94 1.63 -11.13
CA LEU A 688 -59.36 2.90 -11.60
C LEU A 688 -60.42 3.99 -11.83
N LEU A 689 -61.66 3.60 -12.16
CA LEU A 689 -62.81 4.49 -12.28
C LEU A 689 -63.39 4.89 -10.91
N SER A 690 -63.19 4.05 -9.89
CA SER A 690 -63.67 4.29 -8.53
C SER A 690 -62.69 5.13 -7.68
N PRO A 691 -63.11 6.22 -7.01
CA PRO A 691 -62.22 7.02 -6.19
C PRO A 691 -61.81 6.39 -4.84
N PHE A 692 -62.38 5.24 -4.43
CA PHE A 692 -62.27 4.72 -3.05
C PHE A 692 -62.03 3.20 -2.86
N SER A 693 -61.80 2.38 -3.89
CA SER A 693 -61.85 0.91 -3.72
C SER A 693 -60.53 0.21 -4.05
N PHE A 694 -59.62 0.16 -3.09
CA PHE A 694 -58.54 -0.84 -2.99
C PHE A 694 -58.27 -1.13 -1.51
N GLU A 695 -59.27 -1.67 -0.79
CA GLU A 695 -59.05 -2.34 0.51
C GLU A 695 -59.03 -3.88 0.38
N HIS A 696 -59.06 -4.42 -0.86
CA HIS A 696 -59.25 -5.85 -1.12
C HIS A 696 -58.32 -6.45 -2.19
N PHE A 697 -57.08 -5.97 -2.29
CA PHE A 697 -56.02 -6.65 -3.05
C PHE A 697 -54.89 -7.12 -2.15
#